data_AF-A0A935L9Z9-F1
#
_entry.id   AF-A0A935L9Z9-F1
#
_cell.length_a   1.000
_cell.length_b   1.000
_cell.length_c   1.000
_cell.angle_alpha   90.00
_cell.angle_beta   90.00
_cell.angle_gamma   90.00
#
_symmetry.space_group_name_H-M   'P 1'
#
loop_
_entity.id
_entity.type
_entity.pdbx_description
1 polymer ?
#
loop_
_entity_poly.entity_id
_entity_poly.type
_entity_poly.pdbx_seq_one_letter_code
_entity_poly.pdbx_strand_id
1 'polypeptide(L)'
;MNTRIILSDLALCLSLCLAAPLAQAVTCSNNVPASNPDTDYTDNDDGTVTHVPTGLVWKICSEGQTMVGGTCTGTAHSSYTWAQALALASTSNFAGKTDWRLPSIRELNSLVEECRGGPAINDAIFPNTPGSLFLSGSPVAVVGGGSAWGVDFGSGRSDTIPRSQISNRVRLVRGGLPASNPAPVCTLSASPASITTGGSSTLTANCSPAATSFTWTGGTCAGTTSATCSVTPGSTTTYTVTGINTGVTGTAASATVTVNPSACNPTLANTSASAGAAASTGSVSVASTCAWTATSNASWITIASGSSGSGNGIVSYAVAANTGTTVRTGTLTIAGQTFTVTQAGATVVTAPVCTLSANPATITAGSSATLTATCIPVAASYVWTGGGCAGTTGATCSVAPTATTSYTVVGANTGGTGAPASATVTVTTPSTSTLQPNADGTVTDPKTGLVWMRCSMGQTWTGSTCSGSVSTYTFDQANALTSTVTFAGQSDWRMPNIRELQTIVDRSVFSPAIDSNAFPNTPNSNFWPGSPYAEGGDGAWNIDFNDGSALYISSRNANLAVRLVRGGQSFGSLLNLARSTSDYVDHGNGTVTHTPTNLTWMRCAMGQTWIGSTCSGPASDYTFDQAQALAGTTFAGKNDWRMPTVEELLSLVDYSTYKPAINTSIFPSTPGNWSWSSSPYVSAADHAWFVAFGDGYAYRSTRSGSNTVRLVRSGQSSGTVPVCTLSANPASITTGGSSTLTANCSPAASSYTWTGGTCTGTTGASCSVSPTATMSYSVAGTNTVGTGAPASATITVTANTTSYTVPGTLGNDVFVLTAGNYYYGGGGNDTYIISPNTLRSGVTAKIVDSEGDNLIQLADGMTVAASTFYADAAQLTLSNGAKVQILGASRFKFQLGANAPAGDTAAILTYSEFVSSLGASLSGTLPASGTAGYVVSTGFTQASAPVPSVAGSSYTVPGTLDDDVLVPSGGNNYLGGGGNDTYIISPYTLSGAVTAKITDTEGTNVIQLVGGLTIASSSFFSNAVQLTLSNGAKVQVLGASGFSYQLGANAPAGETANSLSYAQFAATLGASVPTGSSAVSGSANFVVSRSGP
;
A
#
# COMPACT_ATOMS: atom_id res chain seq x y z
N MET A 1 -35.20 6.85 -67.10
CA MET A 1 -35.14 8.07 -66.28
C MET A 1 -35.95 7.85 -65.00
N ASN A 2 -35.92 8.82 -64.08
CA ASN A 2 -36.65 8.95 -62.81
C ASN A 2 -38.13 8.47 -62.90
N THR A 3 -38.84 8.13 -61.81
CA THR A 3 -38.92 8.88 -60.54
C THR A 3 -39.46 8.03 -59.37
N ARG A 4 -39.34 8.55 -58.13
CA ARG A 4 -40.21 8.25 -56.96
C ARG A 4 -41.69 8.64 -57.31
N ILE A 5 -42.77 8.47 -56.54
CA ILE A 5 -43.08 8.36 -55.09
C ILE A 5 -44.40 7.53 -54.98
N ILE A 6 -44.84 6.98 -53.83
CA ILE A 6 -45.94 7.46 -52.94
C ILE A 6 -46.19 6.40 -51.82
N LEU A 7 -46.82 6.84 -50.73
CA LEU A 7 -46.93 6.27 -49.36
C LEU A 7 -47.83 5.02 -49.13
N SER A 8 -47.76 4.56 -47.86
CA SER A 8 -48.87 4.16 -46.93
C SER A 8 -49.51 2.75 -46.93
N ASP A 9 -49.19 2.03 -45.85
CA ASP A 9 -50.09 1.47 -44.80
C ASP A 9 -50.85 0.11 -44.89
N LEU A 10 -50.73 -0.59 -43.75
CA LEU A 10 -51.62 -1.55 -43.06
C LEU A 10 -52.09 -2.90 -43.67
N ALA A 11 -51.38 -3.96 -43.22
CA ALA A 11 -51.88 -4.99 -42.28
C ALA A 11 -52.65 -6.29 -42.71
N LEU A 12 -52.27 -7.37 -41.99
CA LEU A 12 -53.01 -8.59 -41.57
C LEU A 12 -53.31 -9.76 -42.55
N CYS A 13 -52.64 -10.90 -42.29
CA CYS A 13 -53.15 -12.27 -42.04
C CYS A 13 -54.17 -12.97 -42.99
N LEU A 14 -54.27 -14.31 -43.13
CA LEU A 14 -53.77 -15.43 -42.30
C LEU A 14 -53.69 -16.77 -43.09
N SER A 15 -52.76 -17.67 -42.74
CA SER A 15 -52.79 -19.15 -42.96
C SER A 15 -52.79 -19.70 -44.41
N LEU A 16 -52.39 -20.95 -44.74
CA LEU A 16 -51.73 -22.10 -44.06
C LEU A 16 -51.04 -22.93 -45.20
N CYS A 17 -50.11 -23.89 -45.04
CA CYS A 17 -49.38 -24.44 -43.89
C CYS A 17 -47.86 -24.50 -44.26
N LEU A 18 -47.05 -25.58 -44.30
CA LEU A 18 -47.16 -26.99 -43.91
C LEU A 18 -45.76 -27.55 -43.51
N ALA A 19 -45.48 -27.63 -42.21
CA ALA A 19 -44.38 -28.41 -41.63
C ALA A 19 -44.74 -28.76 -40.17
N ALA A 20 -44.35 -29.94 -39.68
CA ALA A 20 -44.79 -30.44 -38.37
C ALA A 20 -43.99 -29.85 -37.20
N PRO A 21 -44.62 -29.59 -36.04
CA PRO A 21 -43.91 -29.23 -34.82
C PRO A 21 -43.19 -30.45 -34.23
N LEU A 22 -41.98 -30.23 -33.70
CA LEU A 22 -41.35 -31.16 -32.78
C LEU A 22 -42.22 -31.31 -31.53
N ALA A 23 -42.40 -32.54 -31.04
CA ALA A 23 -42.85 -32.76 -29.68
C ALA A 23 -41.71 -32.32 -28.75
N GLN A 24 -41.82 -31.11 -28.21
CA GLN A 24 -40.80 -30.55 -27.32
C GLN A 24 -40.78 -31.36 -26.02
N ALA A 25 -39.58 -31.79 -25.58
CA ALA A 25 -39.37 -32.27 -24.22
C ALA A 25 -39.80 -31.18 -23.23
N VAL A 26 -40.22 -31.55 -22.01
CA VAL A 26 -40.71 -30.58 -21.01
C VAL A 26 -39.53 -29.87 -20.39
N THR A 27 -39.03 -28.88 -21.11
CA THR A 27 -37.85 -28.08 -20.78
C THR A 27 -38.01 -27.29 -19.48
N CYS A 28 -36.87 -26.98 -18.86
CA CYS A 28 -36.78 -26.19 -17.65
C CYS A 28 -37.59 -24.89 -17.72
N SER A 29 -38.36 -24.62 -16.67
CA SER A 29 -39.22 -23.44 -16.63
C SER A 29 -38.45 -22.18 -16.25
N ASN A 30 -38.79 -21.04 -16.87
CA ASN A 30 -38.39 -19.69 -16.45
C ASN A 30 -36.87 -19.45 -16.30
N ASN A 31 -36.07 -19.81 -17.31
CA ASN A 31 -34.61 -19.56 -17.38
C ASN A 31 -33.77 -20.19 -16.24
N VAL A 32 -34.33 -21.06 -15.40
CA VAL A 32 -33.56 -21.85 -14.44
C VAL A 32 -32.78 -22.93 -15.22
N PRO A 33 -31.43 -23.02 -15.11
CA PRO A 33 -30.68 -24.08 -15.74
C PRO A 33 -31.08 -25.47 -15.21
N ALA A 34 -30.96 -26.49 -16.04
CA ALA A 34 -31.05 -27.87 -15.60
C ALA A 34 -29.97 -28.17 -14.55
N SER A 35 -30.36 -28.69 -13.39
CA SER A 35 -29.45 -29.24 -12.38
C SER A 35 -29.01 -30.66 -12.70
N ASN A 36 -29.70 -31.32 -13.64
CA ASN A 36 -29.44 -32.68 -14.12
C ASN A 36 -29.63 -32.76 -15.65
N PRO A 37 -28.82 -32.01 -16.44
CA PRO A 37 -28.95 -31.99 -17.90
C PRO A 37 -28.54 -33.33 -18.53
N ASP A 38 -29.02 -33.59 -19.75
CA ASP A 38 -28.79 -34.83 -20.51
C ASP A 38 -27.29 -35.17 -20.63
N THR A 39 -26.42 -34.16 -20.60
CA THR A 39 -24.95 -34.26 -20.69
C THR A 39 -24.29 -34.93 -19.50
N ASP A 40 -24.95 -34.93 -18.33
CA ASP A 40 -24.38 -35.46 -17.08
C ASP A 40 -24.63 -36.98 -16.96
N TYR A 41 -25.24 -37.56 -17.99
CA TYR A 41 -25.66 -38.93 -18.10
C TYR A 41 -25.06 -39.59 -19.35
N THR A 42 -24.45 -40.76 -19.16
CA THR A 42 -23.98 -41.60 -20.27
C THR A 42 -24.82 -42.87 -20.29
N ASP A 43 -25.66 -43.04 -21.31
CA ASP A 43 -26.34 -44.33 -21.56
C ASP A 43 -25.26 -45.39 -21.83
N ASN A 44 -25.44 -46.57 -21.23
CA ASN A 44 -24.52 -47.70 -21.37
C ASN A 44 -24.99 -48.71 -22.44
N ASP A 45 -26.02 -48.37 -23.23
CA ASP A 45 -26.66 -49.19 -24.28
C ASP A 45 -27.29 -50.51 -23.79
N ASP A 46 -27.33 -50.74 -22.46
CA ASP A 46 -27.85 -51.95 -21.81
C ASP A 46 -29.13 -51.71 -20.96
N GLY A 47 -29.70 -50.50 -21.04
CA GLY A 47 -30.81 -50.05 -20.21
C GLY A 47 -30.38 -49.52 -18.83
N THR A 48 -29.07 -49.36 -18.61
CA THR A 48 -28.49 -48.60 -17.50
C THR A 48 -27.83 -47.32 -18.00
N VAL A 49 -27.74 -46.33 -17.11
CA VAL A 49 -27.12 -45.03 -17.36
C VAL A 49 -26.13 -44.73 -16.25
N THR A 50 -24.95 -44.25 -16.62
CA THR A 50 -23.92 -43.78 -15.69
C THR A 50 -24.13 -42.30 -15.43
N HIS A 51 -24.44 -41.92 -14.18
CA HIS A 51 -24.49 -40.52 -13.77
C HIS A 51 -23.07 -40.02 -13.50
N VAL A 52 -22.52 -39.27 -14.45
CA VAL A 52 -21.09 -38.93 -14.54
C VAL A 52 -20.59 -38.15 -13.30
N PRO A 53 -21.31 -37.15 -12.76
CA PRO A 53 -20.91 -36.43 -11.54
C PRO A 53 -20.74 -37.30 -10.29
N THR A 54 -21.43 -38.44 -10.18
CA THR A 54 -21.35 -39.32 -9.00
C THR A 54 -20.64 -40.65 -9.26
N GLY A 55 -20.36 -41.00 -10.52
CA GLY A 55 -19.80 -42.29 -10.92
C GLY A 55 -20.74 -43.48 -10.67
N LEU A 56 -22.03 -43.22 -10.38
CA LEU A 56 -23.01 -44.25 -10.04
C LEU A 56 -23.76 -44.72 -11.29
N VAL A 57 -23.90 -46.04 -11.42
CA VAL A 57 -24.67 -46.66 -12.50
C VAL A 57 -26.08 -46.96 -12.02
N TRP A 58 -27.07 -46.44 -12.75
CA TRP A 58 -28.50 -46.49 -12.46
C TRP A 58 -29.25 -47.26 -13.55
N LYS A 59 -30.42 -47.84 -13.25
CA LYS A 59 -31.35 -48.29 -14.30
C LYS A 59 -32.09 -47.10 -14.93
N ILE A 60 -32.26 -47.09 -16.25
CA ILE A 60 -32.98 -46.04 -16.99
C ILE A 60 -34.49 -46.13 -16.76
N CYS A 61 -35.06 -47.33 -16.77
CA CYS A 61 -36.47 -47.53 -16.44
C CYS A 61 -36.69 -47.80 -14.95
N SER A 62 -37.83 -47.35 -14.43
CA SER A 62 -38.26 -47.66 -13.06
C SER A 62 -38.58 -49.15 -12.93
N GLU A 63 -38.46 -49.74 -11.73
CA GLU A 63 -38.85 -51.15 -11.54
C GLU A 63 -40.33 -51.37 -11.92
N GLY A 64 -40.58 -52.30 -12.86
CA GLY A 64 -41.89 -52.53 -13.49
C GLY A 64 -42.09 -51.90 -14.89
N GLN A 65 -41.15 -51.07 -15.36
CA GLN A 65 -41.07 -50.58 -16.74
C GLN A 65 -39.99 -51.30 -17.55
N THR A 66 -40.18 -51.37 -18.87
CA THR A 66 -39.22 -51.97 -19.81
C THR A 66 -38.85 -50.97 -20.90
N MET A 67 -37.55 -50.86 -21.18
CA MET A 67 -36.98 -50.04 -22.26
C MET A 67 -37.38 -50.64 -23.62
N VAL A 68 -38.11 -49.89 -24.45
CA VAL A 68 -38.51 -50.30 -25.80
C VAL A 68 -38.38 -49.10 -26.74
N GLY A 69 -37.57 -49.21 -27.79
CA GLY A 69 -37.43 -48.16 -28.81
C GLY A 69 -36.97 -46.80 -28.26
N GLY A 70 -36.13 -46.78 -27.22
CA GLY A 70 -35.63 -45.55 -26.59
C GLY A 70 -36.59 -44.91 -25.58
N THR A 71 -37.72 -45.55 -25.22
CA THR A 71 -38.62 -45.04 -24.18
C THR A 71 -39.01 -46.13 -23.17
N CYS A 72 -39.29 -45.75 -21.92
CA CYS A 72 -39.72 -46.70 -20.90
C CYS A 72 -41.23 -46.95 -21.04
N THR A 73 -41.58 -48.20 -21.34
CA THR A 73 -42.96 -48.64 -21.57
C THR A 73 -43.45 -49.51 -20.41
N GLY A 74 -44.78 -49.66 -20.30
CA GLY A 74 -45.41 -50.33 -19.17
C GLY A 74 -45.62 -49.40 -17.96
N THR A 75 -46.21 -49.95 -16.89
CA THR A 75 -46.54 -49.21 -15.67
C THR A 75 -45.51 -49.52 -14.59
N ALA A 76 -44.73 -48.52 -14.17
CA ALA A 76 -43.82 -48.68 -13.04
C ALA A 76 -44.60 -49.19 -11.81
N HIS A 77 -44.03 -50.13 -11.08
CA HIS A 77 -44.66 -50.67 -9.89
C HIS A 77 -44.75 -49.60 -8.79
N SER A 78 -45.85 -49.63 -8.04
CA SER A 78 -46.19 -48.69 -6.96
C SER A 78 -46.69 -49.44 -5.72
N SER A 79 -46.07 -50.60 -5.45
CA SER A 79 -46.57 -51.64 -4.53
C SER A 79 -45.47 -52.25 -3.64
N TYR A 80 -44.29 -51.63 -3.56
CA TYR A 80 -43.16 -52.12 -2.75
C TYR A 80 -43.14 -51.54 -1.32
N THR A 81 -43.11 -52.43 -0.33
CA THR A 81 -42.55 -52.11 1.00
C THR A 81 -41.03 -51.98 0.93
N TRP A 82 -40.42 -51.35 1.94
CA TRP A 82 -38.95 -51.19 2.02
C TRP A 82 -38.20 -52.53 2.09
N ALA A 83 -38.77 -53.53 2.76
CA ALA A 83 -38.18 -54.88 2.82
C ALA A 83 -38.22 -55.58 1.45
N GLN A 84 -39.33 -55.47 0.72
CA GLN A 84 -39.44 -56.00 -0.64
C GLN A 84 -38.51 -55.27 -1.62
N ALA A 85 -38.35 -53.94 -1.47
CA ALA A 85 -37.45 -53.13 -2.28
C ALA A 85 -35.97 -53.50 -2.09
N LEU A 86 -35.54 -53.78 -0.85
CA LEU A 86 -34.20 -54.31 -0.56
C LEU A 86 -34.00 -55.72 -1.12
N ALA A 87 -34.98 -56.62 -0.93
CA ALA A 87 -34.91 -57.98 -1.46
C ALA A 87 -34.82 -58.00 -2.99
N LEU A 88 -35.66 -57.21 -3.67
CA LEU A 88 -35.62 -56.99 -5.12
C LEU A 88 -34.25 -56.51 -5.58
N ALA A 89 -33.65 -55.57 -4.86
CA ALA A 89 -32.33 -55.06 -5.19
C ALA A 89 -31.26 -56.17 -5.11
N SER A 90 -31.18 -56.85 -3.97
CA SER A 90 -30.20 -57.93 -3.69
C SER A 90 -30.34 -59.18 -4.57
N THR A 91 -31.43 -59.29 -5.33
CA THR A 91 -31.70 -60.41 -6.25
C THR A 91 -31.74 -59.97 -7.71
N SER A 92 -31.53 -58.68 -8.01
CA SER A 92 -31.53 -58.18 -9.39
C SER A 92 -30.24 -58.61 -10.11
N ASN A 93 -30.38 -59.24 -11.28
CA ASN A 93 -29.29 -59.63 -12.17
C ASN A 93 -29.23 -58.76 -13.46
N PHE A 94 -29.88 -57.59 -13.43
CA PHE A 94 -30.07 -56.70 -14.58
C PHE A 94 -28.73 -56.25 -15.18
N ALA A 95 -28.67 -56.12 -16.51
CA ALA A 95 -27.42 -55.88 -17.27
C ALA A 95 -26.28 -56.88 -16.95
N GLY A 96 -26.62 -58.08 -16.47
CA GLY A 96 -25.65 -59.09 -16.03
C GLY A 96 -24.86 -58.70 -14.78
N LYS A 97 -25.32 -57.71 -14.00
CA LYS A 97 -24.70 -57.28 -12.73
C LYS A 97 -25.56 -57.73 -11.56
N THR A 98 -24.94 -58.12 -10.45
CA THR A 98 -25.59 -58.69 -9.25
C THR A 98 -25.36 -57.89 -7.98
N ASP A 99 -24.58 -56.82 -8.06
CA ASP A 99 -24.26 -55.86 -6.99
C ASP A 99 -25.23 -54.66 -6.96
N TRP A 100 -26.45 -54.85 -7.49
CA TRP A 100 -27.52 -53.86 -7.39
C TRP A 100 -28.01 -53.72 -5.94
N ARG A 101 -28.26 -52.48 -5.54
CA ARG A 101 -28.77 -52.10 -4.22
C ARG A 101 -29.79 -50.97 -4.35
N LEU A 102 -30.52 -50.70 -3.27
CA LEU A 102 -31.21 -49.43 -3.15
C LEU A 102 -30.19 -48.29 -3.04
N PRO A 103 -30.48 -47.11 -3.62
CA PRO A 103 -29.70 -45.90 -3.39
C PRO A 103 -29.89 -45.40 -1.97
N SER A 104 -28.88 -44.77 -1.40
CA SER A 104 -29.06 -43.89 -0.24
C SER A 104 -29.81 -42.62 -0.65
N ILE A 105 -30.36 -41.88 0.32
CA ILE A 105 -31.12 -40.66 0.03
C ILE A 105 -30.29 -39.59 -0.70
N ARG A 106 -28.98 -39.50 -0.42
CA ARG A 106 -28.08 -38.57 -1.12
C ARG A 106 -27.86 -38.95 -2.58
N GLU A 107 -27.84 -40.24 -2.88
CA GLU A 107 -27.70 -40.74 -4.25
C GLU A 107 -29.00 -40.55 -5.03
N LEU A 108 -30.16 -40.88 -4.43
CA LEU A 108 -31.45 -40.71 -5.08
C LEU A 108 -31.81 -39.22 -5.30
N ASN A 109 -31.42 -38.33 -4.38
CA ASN A 109 -31.51 -36.89 -4.59
C ASN A 109 -30.62 -36.40 -5.74
N SER A 110 -29.51 -37.08 -6.07
CA SER A 110 -28.63 -36.62 -7.16
C SER A 110 -29.27 -36.71 -8.55
N LEU A 111 -30.43 -37.36 -8.68
CA LEU A 111 -31.22 -37.41 -9.91
C LEU A 111 -32.32 -36.32 -9.98
N VAL A 112 -32.49 -35.49 -8.94
CA VAL A 112 -33.53 -34.46 -8.91
C VAL A 112 -33.18 -33.32 -9.87
N GLU A 113 -34.11 -33.01 -10.77
CA GLU A 113 -34.02 -31.87 -11.65
C GLU A 113 -34.80 -30.69 -11.05
N GLU A 114 -34.09 -29.77 -10.40
CA GLU A 114 -34.64 -28.63 -9.67
C GLU A 114 -35.34 -27.61 -10.59
N CYS A 115 -35.03 -27.62 -11.89
CA CYS A 115 -35.59 -26.67 -12.86
C CYS A 115 -37.05 -26.95 -13.26
N ARG A 116 -37.63 -28.11 -12.86
CA ARG A 116 -38.95 -28.56 -13.29
C ARG A 116 -39.67 -29.41 -12.22
N GLY A 117 -40.95 -29.68 -12.44
CA GLY A 117 -41.76 -30.55 -11.58
C GLY A 117 -42.80 -31.31 -12.39
N GLY A 118 -43.19 -32.50 -11.92
CA GLY A 118 -44.15 -33.36 -12.61
C GLY A 118 -43.70 -33.96 -13.96
N PRO A 119 -42.49 -34.56 -14.08
CA PRO A 119 -41.62 -34.99 -12.99
C PRO A 119 -40.33 -34.14 -12.83
N ALA A 120 -39.87 -33.97 -11.59
CA ALA A 120 -38.63 -33.30 -11.20
C ALA A 120 -37.39 -34.21 -11.36
N ILE A 121 -37.22 -34.77 -12.55
CA ILE A 121 -36.08 -35.59 -13.00
C ILE A 121 -35.86 -35.31 -14.48
N ASN A 122 -34.68 -35.60 -15.02
CA ASN A 122 -34.46 -35.56 -16.46
C ASN A 122 -35.37 -36.57 -17.18
N ASP A 123 -36.34 -36.07 -17.95
CA ASP A 123 -37.33 -36.87 -18.68
C ASP A 123 -36.84 -37.38 -20.04
N ALA A 124 -35.74 -36.85 -20.58
CA ALA A 124 -35.08 -37.39 -21.76
C ALA A 124 -34.23 -38.63 -21.42
N ILE A 125 -33.50 -38.58 -20.30
CA ILE A 125 -32.67 -39.68 -19.80
C ILE A 125 -33.49 -40.72 -19.04
N PHE A 126 -34.50 -40.32 -18.27
CA PHE A 126 -35.37 -41.23 -17.51
C PHE A 126 -36.83 -41.11 -17.99
N PRO A 127 -37.13 -41.45 -19.27
CA PRO A 127 -38.43 -41.22 -19.87
C PRO A 127 -39.55 -41.95 -19.14
N ASN A 128 -40.73 -41.33 -19.10
CA ASN A 128 -41.92 -41.82 -18.42
C ASN A 128 -41.70 -42.18 -16.93
N THR A 129 -40.74 -41.55 -16.25
CA THR A 129 -40.62 -41.65 -14.78
C THR A 129 -41.85 -41.02 -14.13
N PRO A 130 -42.65 -41.76 -13.33
CA PRO A 130 -43.85 -41.18 -12.75
C PRO A 130 -43.51 -40.16 -11.66
N GLY A 131 -44.02 -38.93 -11.79
CA GLY A 131 -43.88 -37.87 -10.79
C GLY A 131 -44.56 -38.25 -9.47
N SER A 132 -43.80 -38.94 -8.61
CA SER A 132 -44.24 -39.59 -7.38
C SER A 132 -43.04 -40.12 -6.58
N LEU A 133 -43.32 -40.74 -5.44
CA LEU A 133 -42.35 -41.09 -4.40
C LEU A 133 -41.54 -42.38 -4.66
N PHE A 134 -40.22 -42.22 -4.81
CA PHE A 134 -39.24 -43.30 -4.96
C PHE A 134 -38.48 -43.54 -3.64
N LEU A 135 -38.20 -44.80 -3.34
CA LEU A 135 -37.73 -45.26 -2.03
C LEU A 135 -36.20 -45.42 -1.98
N SER A 136 -35.57 -44.89 -0.93
CA SER A 136 -34.14 -45.08 -0.67
C SER A 136 -33.88 -46.17 0.38
N GLY A 137 -32.68 -46.75 0.35
CA GLY A 137 -32.14 -47.63 1.39
C GLY A 137 -31.69 -46.88 2.65
N SER A 138 -31.85 -45.55 2.73
CA SER A 138 -31.48 -44.79 3.93
C SER A 138 -32.57 -44.84 5.01
N PRO A 139 -32.31 -45.45 6.19
CA PRO A 139 -33.23 -45.39 7.32
C PRO A 139 -33.31 -43.96 7.89
N VAL A 140 -34.46 -43.58 8.45
CA VAL A 140 -34.56 -42.32 9.23
C VAL A 140 -34.07 -42.57 10.66
N ALA A 141 -33.16 -41.72 11.14
CA ALA A 141 -32.54 -41.84 12.46
C ALA A 141 -33.37 -41.15 13.56
N VAL A 142 -34.56 -41.69 13.89
CA VAL A 142 -35.37 -41.23 15.02
C VAL A 142 -35.97 -42.40 15.81
N VAL A 143 -36.17 -42.20 17.11
CA VAL A 143 -36.81 -43.16 18.01
C VAL A 143 -38.24 -43.42 17.54
N GLY A 144 -38.51 -44.66 17.14
CA GLY A 144 -39.74 -45.07 16.44
C GLY A 144 -39.47 -46.02 15.28
N GLY A 145 -38.30 -45.90 14.63
CA GLY A 145 -37.69 -46.93 13.75
C GLY A 145 -38.42 -47.30 12.45
N GLY A 146 -39.71 -46.98 12.32
CA GLY A 146 -40.59 -47.50 11.27
C GLY A 146 -40.41 -46.89 9.88
N SER A 147 -39.61 -45.84 9.71
CA SER A 147 -39.54 -45.06 8.45
C SER A 147 -38.18 -45.12 7.74
N ALA A 148 -38.19 -44.92 6.43
CA ALA A 148 -37.04 -44.71 5.55
C ALA A 148 -37.22 -43.42 4.75
N TRP A 149 -36.15 -42.87 4.20
CA TRP A 149 -36.21 -41.71 3.32
C TRP A 149 -36.58 -42.10 1.89
N GLY A 150 -37.23 -41.20 1.15
CA GLY A 150 -37.44 -41.28 -0.29
C GLY A 150 -37.45 -39.91 -0.95
N VAL A 151 -37.64 -39.89 -2.26
CA VAL A 151 -37.65 -38.68 -3.10
C VAL A 151 -38.91 -38.67 -3.94
N ASP A 152 -39.72 -37.63 -3.78
CA ASP A 152 -40.88 -37.39 -4.63
C ASP A 152 -40.45 -36.70 -5.92
N PHE A 153 -40.31 -37.46 -7.01
CA PHE A 153 -40.11 -36.87 -8.33
C PHE A 153 -41.36 -36.16 -8.86
N GLY A 154 -42.47 -36.08 -8.11
CA GLY A 154 -43.55 -35.11 -8.39
C GLY A 154 -43.08 -33.67 -8.15
N SER A 155 -42.38 -33.43 -7.04
CA SER A 155 -42.03 -32.10 -6.52
C SER A 155 -40.52 -31.85 -6.28
N GLY A 156 -39.67 -32.85 -6.51
CA GLY A 156 -38.22 -32.80 -6.27
C GLY A 156 -37.82 -32.95 -4.80
N ARG A 157 -38.77 -33.18 -3.89
CA ARG A 157 -38.54 -33.12 -2.43
C ARG A 157 -38.18 -34.49 -1.85
N SER A 158 -37.24 -34.51 -0.91
CA SER A 158 -37.04 -35.65 -0.01
C SER A 158 -38.13 -35.70 1.05
N ASP A 159 -38.65 -36.89 1.37
CA ASP A 159 -39.64 -37.09 2.44
C ASP A 159 -39.39 -38.40 3.22
N THR A 160 -40.04 -38.55 4.38
CA THR A 160 -39.95 -39.73 5.25
C THR A 160 -41.19 -40.62 5.12
N ILE A 161 -40.96 -41.93 4.95
CA ILE A 161 -41.98 -42.89 4.53
C ILE A 161 -41.99 -44.08 5.48
N PRO A 162 -43.14 -44.49 6.06
CA PRO A 162 -43.26 -45.76 6.75
C PRO A 162 -42.80 -46.93 5.86
N ARG A 163 -41.88 -47.75 6.34
CA ARG A 163 -41.30 -48.90 5.61
C ARG A 163 -42.32 -49.99 5.27
N SER A 164 -43.42 -50.02 6.01
CA SER A 164 -44.59 -50.87 5.81
C SER A 164 -45.57 -50.33 4.75
N GLN A 165 -45.44 -49.07 4.34
CA GLN A 165 -46.27 -48.50 3.28
C GLN A 165 -45.89 -49.13 1.94
N ILE A 166 -46.90 -49.61 1.21
CA ILE A 166 -46.71 -50.28 -0.08
C ILE A 166 -46.66 -49.32 -1.27
N SER A 167 -47.12 -48.07 -1.16
CA SER A 167 -47.37 -47.18 -2.31
C SER A 167 -46.11 -46.61 -3.00
N ASN A 168 -44.95 -47.25 -2.83
CA ASN A 168 -43.64 -46.69 -3.17
C ASN A 168 -43.06 -47.29 -4.45
N ARG A 169 -42.22 -46.50 -5.12
CA ARG A 169 -41.50 -46.88 -6.34
C ARG A 169 -40.01 -47.14 -6.07
N VAL A 170 -39.34 -47.84 -6.98
CA VAL A 170 -37.94 -48.23 -6.85
C VAL A 170 -37.18 -47.96 -8.15
N ARG A 171 -35.95 -47.47 -8.00
CA ARG A 171 -34.90 -47.40 -9.03
C ARG A 171 -33.59 -47.85 -8.37
N LEU A 172 -32.85 -48.75 -9.01
CA LEU A 172 -31.65 -49.38 -8.42
C LEU A 172 -30.34 -48.72 -8.88
N VAL A 173 -29.32 -48.84 -8.04
CA VAL A 173 -27.95 -48.32 -8.23
C VAL A 173 -26.91 -49.35 -7.75
N ARG A 174 -25.62 -49.17 -8.04
CA ARG A 174 -24.53 -50.11 -7.64
C ARG A 174 -23.20 -49.43 -7.26
N GLY A 175 -22.46 -50.05 -6.32
CA GLY A 175 -21.14 -49.61 -5.78
C GLY A 175 -21.06 -49.41 -4.24
N GLY A 176 -19.94 -49.74 -3.58
CA GLY A 176 -19.69 -49.59 -2.10
C GLY A 176 -19.73 -50.90 -1.26
N LEU A 177 -19.05 -50.98 -0.09
CA LEU A 177 -18.72 -52.26 0.63
C LEU A 177 -18.84 -52.28 2.18
N PRO A 178 -19.28 -53.41 2.80
CA PRO A 178 -18.78 -53.97 4.09
C PRO A 178 -18.75 -55.55 4.18
N ALA A 179 -18.33 -56.21 5.30
CA ALA A 179 -18.07 -57.70 5.39
C ALA A 179 -18.13 -58.39 6.82
N SER A 180 -18.14 -59.76 6.93
CA SER A 180 -17.88 -60.56 8.19
C SER A 180 -17.75 -62.14 8.07
N ASN A 181 -17.20 -62.82 9.13
CA ASN A 181 -17.33 -64.26 9.56
C ASN A 181 -16.14 -65.30 9.35
N PRO A 182 -16.26 -66.66 9.54
CA PRO A 182 -15.77 -67.48 10.69
C PRO A 182 -14.57 -68.46 10.45
N ALA A 183 -14.45 -69.49 11.35
CA ALA A 183 -13.49 -70.63 11.41
C ALA A 183 -12.12 -70.31 12.06
N PRO A 184 -11.31 -71.31 12.52
CA PRO A 184 -9.90 -71.09 12.84
C PRO A 184 -9.13 -70.81 11.55
N VAL A 185 -9.28 -69.59 11.05
CA VAL A 185 -8.51 -69.08 9.92
C VAL A 185 -7.09 -68.91 10.42
N CYS A 186 -6.26 -69.88 10.06
CA CYS A 186 -4.83 -69.69 10.08
C CYS A 186 -4.48 -68.61 9.06
N THR A 187 -3.65 -67.67 9.48
CA THR A 187 -2.90 -66.80 8.59
C THR A 187 -1.50 -67.39 8.51
N LEU A 188 -1.06 -67.73 7.30
CA LEU A 188 0.33 -68.08 7.08
C LEU A 188 1.02 -66.80 6.62
N SER A 189 1.89 -66.28 7.48
CA SER A 189 2.67 -65.07 7.21
C SER A 189 4.06 -65.48 6.73
N ALA A 190 4.36 -65.18 5.47
CA ALA A 190 5.71 -65.22 4.94
C ALA A 190 6.41 -63.90 5.26
N SER A 191 7.60 -63.95 5.85
CA SER A 191 8.38 -62.75 6.22
C SER A 191 9.83 -62.89 5.71
N PRO A 192 10.25 -62.09 4.71
CA PRO A 192 9.42 -61.22 3.84
C PRO A 192 8.46 -62.04 2.95
N ALA A 193 7.28 -61.50 2.65
CA ALA A 193 6.24 -62.20 1.87
C ALA A 193 6.56 -62.33 0.36
N SER A 194 7.41 -61.44 -0.14
CA SER A 194 7.95 -61.51 -1.49
C SER A 194 9.46 -61.36 -1.42
N ILE A 195 10.14 -62.08 -2.31
CA ILE A 195 11.60 -62.10 -2.46
C ILE A 195 11.95 -61.94 -3.94
N THR A 196 13.16 -61.50 -4.22
CA THR A 196 13.78 -61.72 -5.53
C THR A 196 14.31 -63.16 -5.62
N THR A 197 14.57 -63.65 -6.82
CA THR A 197 15.15 -64.98 -7.05
C THR A 197 16.46 -65.14 -6.26
N GLY A 198 16.48 -66.09 -5.32
CA GLY A 198 17.62 -66.33 -4.41
C GLY A 198 17.44 -65.80 -2.97
N GLY A 199 16.36 -65.09 -2.66
CA GLY A 199 16.05 -64.68 -1.29
C GLY A 199 15.49 -65.81 -0.41
N SER A 200 15.37 -65.53 0.90
CA SER A 200 14.78 -66.43 1.90
C SER A 200 13.57 -65.79 2.58
N SER A 201 12.58 -66.59 2.95
CA SER A 201 11.39 -66.18 3.70
C SER A 201 11.11 -67.13 4.86
N THR A 202 10.76 -66.58 6.03
CA THR A 202 10.28 -67.37 7.17
C THR A 202 8.76 -67.40 7.19
N LEU A 203 8.19 -68.60 7.12
CA LEU A 203 6.76 -68.86 7.20
C LEU A 203 6.36 -69.03 8.68
N THR A 204 5.37 -68.26 9.14
CA THR A 204 4.84 -68.27 10.51
C THR A 204 3.32 -68.41 10.50
N ALA A 205 2.81 -69.45 11.14
CA ALA A 205 1.40 -69.84 11.15
C ALA A 205 0.66 -69.32 12.40
N ASN A 206 -0.16 -68.27 12.23
CA ASN A 206 -0.92 -67.65 13.31
C ASN A 206 -2.42 -67.88 13.10
N CYS A 207 -3.06 -68.68 13.95
CA CYS A 207 -4.49 -69.03 13.81
C CYS A 207 -5.34 -68.37 14.90
N SER A 208 -6.59 -68.05 14.58
CA SER A 208 -7.58 -67.54 15.55
C SER A 208 -8.93 -68.23 15.35
N PRO A 209 -9.41 -69.06 16.31
CA PRO A 209 -8.70 -69.49 17.52
C PRO A 209 -7.39 -70.26 17.23
N ALA A 210 -6.43 -70.15 18.16
CA ALA A 210 -5.08 -70.72 18.05
C ALA A 210 -5.11 -72.24 17.82
N ALA A 211 -4.19 -72.75 16.98
CA ALA A 211 -4.17 -74.15 16.55
C ALA A 211 -3.32 -75.05 17.45
N THR A 212 -3.76 -76.30 17.65
CA THR A 212 -3.07 -77.32 18.46
C THR A 212 -1.96 -78.10 17.74
N SER A 213 -2.01 -78.18 16.40
CA SER A 213 -0.95 -78.78 15.58
C SER A 213 -1.00 -78.25 14.15
N PHE A 214 0.12 -78.33 13.43
CA PHE A 214 0.26 -77.81 12.06
C PHE A 214 0.64 -78.92 11.08
N THR A 215 0.00 -78.92 9.91
CA THR A 215 0.35 -79.82 8.79
C THR A 215 0.75 -78.99 7.58
N TRP A 216 1.99 -79.16 7.11
CA TRP A 216 2.58 -78.35 6.03
C TRP A 216 2.71 -79.14 4.72
N THR A 217 2.38 -78.51 3.60
CA THR A 217 2.62 -79.04 2.24
C THR A 217 3.25 -77.98 1.33
N GLY A 218 4.37 -78.34 0.69
CA GLY A 218 5.15 -77.48 -0.20
C GLY A 218 6.62 -77.39 0.21
N GLY A 219 7.53 -77.61 -0.74
CA GLY A 219 8.97 -77.45 -0.59
C GLY A 219 9.59 -78.12 0.65
N THR A 220 10.58 -77.45 1.25
CA THR A 220 11.42 -77.96 2.36
C THR A 220 10.71 -78.08 3.71
N CYS A 221 9.47 -77.64 3.85
CA CYS A 221 8.74 -77.66 5.13
C CYS A 221 7.86 -78.91 5.34
N ALA A 222 7.72 -79.77 4.32
CA ALA A 222 6.89 -80.97 4.42
C ALA A 222 7.37 -81.91 5.54
N GLY A 223 6.45 -82.31 6.43
CA GLY A 223 6.75 -83.16 7.59
C GLY A 223 7.14 -82.43 8.88
N THR A 224 7.21 -81.09 8.88
CA THR A 224 7.38 -80.31 10.11
C THR A 224 6.05 -80.17 10.87
N THR A 225 6.11 -80.06 12.20
CA THR A 225 4.95 -79.88 13.10
C THR A 225 4.94 -78.54 13.85
N SER A 226 5.97 -77.71 13.64
CA SER A 226 6.11 -76.38 14.25
C SER A 226 5.16 -75.35 13.62
N ALA A 227 4.89 -74.27 14.36
CA ALA A 227 4.21 -73.08 13.85
C ALA A 227 5.10 -72.26 12.88
N THR A 228 6.39 -72.54 12.78
CA THR A 228 7.36 -71.81 11.95
C THR A 228 8.24 -72.72 11.10
N CYS A 229 8.53 -72.30 9.87
CA CYS A 229 9.48 -72.96 8.96
C CYS A 229 10.10 -71.95 7.97
N SER A 230 11.37 -72.13 7.58
CA SER A 230 12.07 -71.20 6.67
C SER A 230 12.29 -71.81 5.27
N VAL A 231 12.15 -71.00 4.22
CA VAL A 231 12.14 -71.44 2.82
C VAL A 231 12.89 -70.51 1.87
N THR A 232 13.42 -71.07 0.78
CA THR A 232 14.13 -70.37 -0.31
C THR A 232 13.65 -70.90 -1.69
N PRO A 233 12.42 -70.60 -2.12
CA PRO A 233 11.92 -71.03 -3.42
C PRO A 233 12.60 -70.30 -4.59
N GLY A 234 12.75 -71.00 -5.73
CA GLY A 234 13.31 -70.44 -6.97
C GLY A 234 12.30 -69.79 -7.91
N SER A 235 11.00 -69.98 -7.65
CA SER A 235 9.86 -69.38 -8.36
C SER A 235 8.70 -69.17 -7.38
N THR A 236 7.73 -68.31 -7.73
CA THR A 236 6.57 -68.00 -6.89
C THR A 236 5.88 -69.28 -6.43
N THR A 237 6.05 -69.61 -5.15
CA THR A 237 5.69 -70.91 -4.58
C THR A 237 4.69 -70.71 -3.45
N THR A 238 3.53 -71.35 -3.58
CA THR A 238 2.49 -71.38 -2.55
C THR A 238 2.76 -72.52 -1.58
N TYR A 239 3.09 -72.18 -0.35
CA TYR A 239 3.13 -73.10 0.78
C TYR A 239 1.78 -73.07 1.48
N THR A 240 1.22 -74.23 1.83
CA THR A 240 0.02 -74.29 2.67
C THR A 240 0.34 -74.94 4.00
N VAL A 241 -0.12 -74.32 5.08
CA VAL A 241 -0.23 -74.95 6.39
C VAL A 241 -1.72 -75.05 6.75
N THR A 242 -2.13 -76.15 7.36
CA THR A 242 -3.43 -76.22 8.01
C THR A 242 -3.22 -76.38 9.51
N GLY A 243 -3.69 -75.41 10.28
CA GLY A 243 -3.80 -75.55 11.73
C GLY A 243 -5.02 -76.38 12.09
N ILE A 244 -4.84 -77.34 12.99
CA ILE A 244 -5.87 -78.27 13.42
C ILE A 244 -6.23 -77.94 14.86
N ASN A 245 -7.54 -77.85 15.14
CA ASN A 245 -8.07 -77.73 16.49
C ASN A 245 -8.97 -78.91 16.83
N THR A 246 -8.46 -79.80 17.68
CA THR A 246 -9.21 -80.93 18.27
C THR A 246 -10.08 -81.69 17.25
N GLY A 247 -9.49 -82.03 16.09
CA GLY A 247 -10.15 -82.78 15.02
C GLY A 247 -10.89 -81.95 13.98
N VAL A 248 -11.10 -80.65 14.19
CA VAL A 248 -11.59 -79.72 13.16
C VAL A 248 -10.40 -79.09 12.46
N THR A 249 -10.24 -79.36 11.17
CA THR A 249 -9.31 -78.63 10.29
C THR A 249 -9.84 -77.23 10.03
N GLY A 250 -9.02 -76.20 10.29
CA GLY A 250 -9.26 -74.88 9.74
C GLY A 250 -9.13 -74.86 8.21
N THR A 251 -9.47 -73.74 7.58
CA THR A 251 -9.13 -73.52 6.17
C THR A 251 -7.61 -73.56 6.01
N ALA A 252 -7.11 -74.26 4.99
CA ALA A 252 -5.69 -74.30 4.69
C ALA A 252 -5.18 -72.88 4.40
N ALA A 253 -4.22 -72.43 5.20
CA ALA A 253 -3.61 -71.11 5.09
C ALA A 253 -2.43 -71.16 4.14
N SER A 254 -2.61 -70.57 2.96
CA SER A 254 -1.54 -70.36 2.01
C SER A 254 -0.71 -69.13 2.35
N ALA A 255 0.62 -69.28 2.29
CA ALA A 255 1.52 -68.17 2.00
C ALA A 255 2.20 -68.46 0.67
N THR A 256 1.90 -67.63 -0.31
CA THR A 256 2.72 -67.54 -1.52
C THR A 256 3.96 -66.75 -1.16
N VAL A 257 5.12 -67.40 -1.15
CA VAL A 257 6.39 -66.69 -1.19
C VAL A 257 6.59 -66.28 -2.63
N THR A 258 6.22 -65.04 -2.94
CA THR A 258 6.23 -64.52 -4.30
C THR A 258 7.66 -64.19 -4.68
N VAL A 259 8.29 -65.09 -5.45
CA VAL A 259 9.58 -64.87 -6.09
C VAL A 259 9.31 -64.04 -7.32
N ASN A 260 9.44 -62.72 -7.18
CA ASN A 260 9.22 -61.80 -8.29
C ASN A 260 10.37 -61.92 -9.30
N PRO A 261 10.15 -62.44 -10.53
CA PRO A 261 10.87 -61.88 -11.67
C PRO A 261 10.50 -60.39 -11.72
N SER A 262 11.47 -59.52 -12.00
CA SER A 262 11.38 -58.06 -11.79
C SER A 262 10.11 -57.43 -12.40
N ALA A 263 9.07 -57.30 -11.60
CA ALA A 263 7.78 -56.76 -12.02
C ALA A 263 7.88 -55.24 -12.12
N CYS A 264 7.50 -54.70 -13.28
CA CYS A 264 7.48 -53.27 -13.51
C CYS A 264 6.26 -52.64 -12.84
N ASN A 265 6.50 -51.67 -11.96
CA ASN A 265 5.47 -50.81 -11.37
C ASN A 265 5.81 -49.34 -11.68
N PRO A 266 5.24 -48.76 -12.74
CA PRO A 266 5.55 -47.38 -13.11
C PRO A 266 4.94 -46.39 -12.11
N THR A 267 5.77 -45.51 -11.56
CA THR A 267 5.37 -44.49 -10.59
C THR A 267 5.53 -43.09 -11.17
N LEU A 268 4.54 -42.23 -10.95
CA LEU A 268 4.64 -40.80 -11.29
C LEU A 268 5.30 -40.05 -10.13
N ALA A 269 6.19 -39.09 -10.44
CA ALA A 269 6.81 -38.24 -9.42
C ALA A 269 5.80 -37.38 -8.64
N ASN A 270 4.65 -37.08 -9.26
CA ASN A 270 3.49 -36.42 -8.67
C ASN A 270 2.21 -36.93 -9.38
N THR A 271 1.08 -36.96 -8.68
CA THR A 271 -0.22 -37.41 -9.22
C THR A 271 -1.18 -36.27 -9.56
N SER A 272 -0.76 -35.02 -9.37
CA SER A 272 -1.55 -33.84 -9.73
C SER A 272 -0.67 -32.62 -10.04
N ALA A 273 -1.30 -31.62 -10.67
CA ALA A 273 -0.76 -30.27 -10.86
C ALA A 273 -1.88 -29.22 -10.85
N SER A 274 -1.55 -27.99 -10.47
CA SER A 274 -2.42 -26.82 -10.59
C SER A 274 -1.97 -25.92 -11.74
N ALA A 275 -2.94 -25.33 -12.45
CA ALA A 275 -2.70 -24.42 -13.58
C ALA A 275 -3.54 -23.14 -13.44
N GLY A 276 -3.00 -22.01 -13.90
CA GLY A 276 -3.75 -20.77 -14.04
C GLY A 276 -4.78 -20.84 -15.18
N ALA A 277 -5.70 -19.88 -15.24
CA ALA A 277 -6.71 -19.81 -16.29
C ALA A 277 -6.14 -19.57 -17.71
N ALA A 278 -4.92 -19.05 -17.82
CA ALA A 278 -4.21 -18.95 -19.09
C ALA A 278 -3.83 -20.34 -19.67
N ALA A 279 -3.56 -20.39 -20.97
CA ALA A 279 -2.94 -21.57 -21.57
C ALA A 279 -1.53 -21.75 -20.99
N SER A 280 -1.15 -22.99 -20.68
CA SER A 280 0.10 -23.33 -20.00
C SER A 280 0.61 -24.71 -20.43
N THR A 281 1.83 -25.06 -20.02
CA THR A 281 2.37 -26.41 -20.18
C THR A 281 2.84 -26.95 -18.83
N GLY A 282 2.82 -28.27 -18.69
CA GLY A 282 3.37 -28.97 -17.55
C GLY A 282 4.05 -30.27 -17.99
N SER A 283 4.75 -30.91 -17.06
CA SER A 283 5.35 -32.22 -17.29
C SER A 283 5.36 -33.05 -16.02
N VAL A 284 5.29 -34.36 -16.17
CA VAL A 284 5.42 -35.32 -15.07
C VAL A 284 6.44 -36.39 -15.43
N SER A 285 7.31 -36.71 -14.48
CA SER A 285 8.30 -37.78 -14.64
C SER A 285 7.68 -39.13 -14.30
N VAL A 286 7.89 -40.10 -15.18
CA VAL A 286 7.52 -41.51 -15.01
C VAL A 286 8.79 -42.27 -14.64
N ALA A 287 8.86 -42.84 -13.44
CA ALA A 287 9.88 -43.82 -13.09
C ALA A 287 9.34 -45.23 -13.38
N SER A 288 10.03 -46.00 -14.24
CA SER A 288 9.56 -47.29 -14.73
C SER A 288 10.73 -48.18 -15.17
N THR A 289 10.50 -49.49 -15.21
CA THR A 289 11.44 -50.51 -15.74
C THR A 289 10.92 -51.22 -17.00
N CYS A 290 9.80 -50.75 -17.57
CA CYS A 290 9.15 -51.34 -18.74
C CYS A 290 8.52 -50.29 -19.66
N ALA A 291 7.91 -50.74 -20.76
CA ALA A 291 7.14 -49.91 -21.68
C ALA A 291 5.85 -49.37 -21.03
N TRP A 292 5.51 -48.12 -21.36
CA TRP A 292 4.33 -47.42 -20.86
C TRP A 292 3.76 -46.47 -21.92
N THR A 293 2.48 -46.08 -21.76
CA THR A 293 1.75 -45.14 -22.62
C THR A 293 1.16 -43.99 -21.83
N ALA A 294 0.80 -42.90 -22.50
CA ALA A 294 0.14 -41.75 -21.90
C ALA A 294 -0.96 -41.21 -22.83
N THR A 295 -2.16 -40.98 -22.29
CA THR A 295 -3.33 -40.45 -23.00
C THR A 295 -3.99 -39.32 -22.21
N SER A 296 -4.57 -38.34 -22.91
CA SER A 296 -5.41 -37.32 -22.27
C SER A 296 -6.86 -37.76 -22.22
N ASN A 297 -7.51 -37.53 -21.08
CA ASN A 297 -8.92 -37.82 -20.87
C ASN A 297 -9.78 -36.53 -20.87
N ALA A 298 -9.16 -35.37 -21.09
CA ALA A 298 -9.82 -34.06 -21.10
C ALA A 298 -9.49 -33.31 -22.40
N SER A 299 -10.50 -32.84 -23.13
CA SER A 299 -10.37 -32.20 -24.45
C SER A 299 -9.56 -30.89 -24.45
N TRP A 300 -9.43 -30.24 -23.29
CA TRP A 300 -8.63 -29.04 -23.08
C TRP A 300 -7.20 -29.32 -22.56
N ILE A 301 -6.80 -30.59 -22.46
CA ILE A 301 -5.42 -31.01 -22.16
C ILE A 301 -4.91 -31.87 -23.31
N THR A 302 -3.71 -31.61 -23.82
CA THR A 302 -3.11 -32.33 -24.95
C THR A 302 -1.70 -32.78 -24.59
N ILE A 303 -1.36 -34.04 -24.84
CA ILE A 303 0.02 -34.51 -24.65
C ILE A 303 0.88 -33.99 -25.80
N ALA A 304 1.87 -33.18 -25.46
CA ALA A 304 2.77 -32.53 -26.41
C ALA A 304 4.00 -33.41 -26.73
N SER A 305 4.47 -34.22 -25.77
CA SER A 305 5.49 -35.25 -25.99
C SER A 305 5.43 -36.33 -24.92
N GLY A 306 5.96 -37.53 -25.24
CA GLY A 306 5.94 -38.68 -24.32
C GLY A 306 4.60 -39.40 -24.25
N SER A 307 3.88 -39.56 -25.37
CA SER A 307 2.67 -40.41 -25.44
C SER A 307 2.96 -41.91 -25.27
N SER A 308 4.23 -42.32 -25.37
CA SER A 308 4.73 -43.61 -24.90
C SER A 308 6.23 -43.52 -24.59
N GLY A 309 6.74 -44.51 -23.86
CA GLY A 309 8.15 -44.65 -23.50
C GLY A 309 8.47 -46.05 -22.98
N SER A 310 9.73 -46.28 -22.60
CA SER A 310 10.17 -47.50 -21.94
C SER A 310 11.31 -47.20 -20.98
N GLY A 311 11.25 -47.72 -19.76
CA GLY A 311 12.09 -47.25 -18.66
C GLY A 311 11.64 -45.88 -18.14
N ASN A 312 12.50 -45.19 -17.40
CA ASN A 312 12.23 -43.83 -16.91
C ASN A 312 12.05 -42.84 -18.09
N GLY A 313 11.13 -41.89 -17.96
CA GLY A 313 10.94 -40.83 -18.95
C GLY A 313 10.05 -39.69 -18.45
N ILE A 314 9.69 -38.76 -19.34
CA ILE A 314 8.89 -37.56 -19.00
C ILE A 314 7.74 -37.45 -20.01
N VAL A 315 6.53 -37.21 -19.49
CA VAL A 315 5.37 -36.83 -20.30
C VAL A 315 5.17 -35.33 -20.17
N SER A 316 5.16 -34.62 -21.30
CA SER A 316 4.87 -33.18 -21.35
C SER A 316 3.49 -32.95 -21.94
N TYR A 317 2.70 -32.10 -21.31
CA TYR A 317 1.33 -31.80 -21.72
C TYR A 317 1.10 -30.28 -21.79
N ALA A 318 0.26 -29.87 -22.73
CA ALA A 318 -0.28 -28.53 -22.85
C ALA A 318 -1.70 -28.48 -22.27
N VAL A 319 -2.02 -27.37 -21.63
CA VAL A 319 -3.32 -27.06 -21.04
C VAL A 319 -3.86 -25.83 -21.77
N ALA A 320 -5.00 -25.97 -22.44
CA ALA A 320 -5.66 -24.84 -23.11
C ALA A 320 -6.19 -23.83 -22.08
N ALA A 321 -6.40 -22.58 -22.49
CA ALA A 321 -6.95 -21.56 -21.60
C ALA A 321 -8.36 -21.94 -21.10
N ASN A 322 -8.65 -21.60 -19.85
CA ASN A 322 -9.99 -21.62 -19.29
C ASN A 322 -10.61 -20.23 -19.41
N THR A 323 -11.56 -20.09 -20.32
CA THR A 323 -12.34 -18.85 -20.52
C THR A 323 -13.58 -18.77 -19.62
N GLY A 324 -13.98 -19.89 -19.01
CA GLY A 324 -15.03 -19.93 -18.00
C GLY A 324 -14.53 -19.46 -16.64
N THR A 325 -15.40 -18.84 -15.85
CA THR A 325 -15.03 -18.18 -14.58
C THR A 325 -14.94 -19.12 -13.38
N THR A 326 -15.32 -20.38 -13.56
CA THR A 326 -15.22 -21.46 -12.58
C THR A 326 -13.95 -22.27 -12.75
N VAL A 327 -13.44 -22.82 -11.64
CA VAL A 327 -12.34 -23.80 -11.64
C VAL A 327 -12.79 -25.07 -12.35
N ARG A 328 -11.92 -25.66 -13.20
CA ARG A 328 -12.18 -26.92 -13.91
C ARG A 328 -11.09 -27.95 -13.66
N THR A 329 -11.46 -29.23 -13.63
CA THR A 329 -10.56 -30.36 -13.38
C THR A 329 -10.58 -31.33 -14.56
N GLY A 330 -9.41 -31.81 -14.97
CA GLY A 330 -9.23 -32.77 -16.06
C GLY A 330 -8.11 -33.75 -15.74
N THR A 331 -8.08 -34.90 -16.42
CA THR A 331 -7.09 -35.95 -16.12
C THR A 331 -6.31 -36.42 -17.35
N LEU A 332 -5.11 -36.90 -17.10
CA LEU A 332 -4.31 -37.73 -17.99
C LEU A 332 -4.23 -39.14 -17.40
N THR A 333 -4.18 -40.17 -18.24
CA THR A 333 -3.80 -41.52 -17.84
C THR A 333 -2.37 -41.76 -18.30
N ILE A 334 -1.43 -41.95 -17.38
CA ILE A 334 0.00 -42.02 -17.66
C ILE A 334 0.57 -43.27 -16.99
N ALA A 335 1.10 -44.18 -17.81
CA ALA A 335 1.59 -45.48 -17.39
C ALA A 335 0.58 -46.31 -16.55
N GLY A 336 -0.73 -46.11 -16.82
CA GLY A 336 -1.84 -46.70 -16.07
C GLY A 336 -2.32 -45.88 -14.86
N GLN A 337 -1.52 -44.89 -14.41
CA GLN A 337 -1.83 -44.05 -13.26
C GLN A 337 -2.61 -42.79 -13.67
N THR A 338 -3.60 -42.38 -12.87
CA THR A 338 -4.33 -41.12 -13.10
C THR A 338 -3.51 -39.93 -12.62
N PHE A 339 -3.40 -38.90 -13.46
CA PHE A 339 -2.77 -37.62 -13.15
C PHE A 339 -3.79 -36.49 -13.30
N THR A 340 -4.05 -35.72 -12.24
CA THR A 340 -5.13 -34.71 -12.21
C THR A 340 -4.61 -33.28 -12.36
N VAL A 341 -5.11 -32.55 -13.37
CA VAL A 341 -4.84 -31.13 -13.57
C VAL A 341 -6.05 -30.31 -13.13
N THR A 342 -5.86 -29.46 -12.11
CA THR A 342 -6.85 -28.48 -11.67
C THR A 342 -6.50 -27.12 -12.25
N GLN A 343 -7.34 -26.58 -13.14
CA GLN A 343 -7.14 -25.28 -13.77
C GLN A 343 -8.10 -24.24 -13.20
N ALA A 344 -7.56 -23.09 -12.76
CA ALA A 344 -8.34 -21.98 -12.25
C ALA A 344 -9.36 -21.43 -13.26
N GLY A 345 -10.43 -20.81 -12.76
CA GLY A 345 -11.37 -20.04 -13.57
C GLY A 345 -10.77 -18.71 -14.04
N ALA A 346 -11.21 -18.23 -15.20
CA ALA A 346 -10.95 -16.85 -15.62
C ALA A 346 -11.52 -15.89 -14.55
N THR A 347 -10.70 -14.98 -14.05
CA THR A 347 -11.18 -13.94 -13.13
C THR A 347 -12.25 -13.09 -13.82
N VAL A 348 -13.41 -12.91 -13.19
CA VAL A 348 -14.37 -11.88 -13.60
C VAL A 348 -13.71 -10.52 -13.36
N VAL A 349 -13.07 -10.00 -14.40
CA VAL A 349 -12.63 -8.61 -14.42
C VAL A 349 -13.89 -7.78 -14.65
N THR A 350 -14.25 -6.92 -13.71
CA THR A 350 -15.30 -5.92 -13.89
C THR A 350 -14.73 -4.69 -14.60
N ALA A 351 -15.59 -3.96 -15.30
CA ALA A 351 -15.23 -2.65 -15.84
C ALA A 351 -14.69 -1.74 -14.72
N PRO A 352 -13.58 -1.02 -14.94
CA PRO A 352 -12.82 -0.40 -13.86
C PRO A 352 -13.54 0.84 -13.33
N VAL A 353 -13.81 0.89 -12.02
CA VAL A 353 -14.35 2.09 -11.37
C VAL A 353 -13.19 3.03 -11.08
N CYS A 354 -13.10 4.12 -11.85
CA CYS A 354 -12.04 5.10 -11.71
C CYS A 354 -12.42 6.22 -10.73
N THR A 355 -11.41 6.71 -10.02
CA THR A 355 -11.37 8.02 -9.38
C THR A 355 -10.31 8.86 -10.09
N LEU A 356 -10.50 10.17 -10.15
CA LEU A 356 -9.55 11.09 -10.77
C LEU A 356 -9.18 12.18 -9.76
N SER A 357 -7.89 12.39 -9.56
CA SER A 357 -7.34 13.47 -8.74
C SER A 357 -6.45 14.39 -9.58
N ALA A 358 -6.27 15.62 -9.10
CA ALA A 358 -5.34 16.59 -9.67
C ALA A 358 -4.39 17.08 -8.57
N ASN A 359 -3.08 17.02 -8.80
CA ASN A 359 -2.07 17.50 -7.87
C ASN A 359 -1.07 18.45 -8.57
N PRO A 360 -1.00 19.74 -8.18
CA PRO A 360 -1.96 20.43 -7.32
C PRO A 360 -3.32 20.61 -8.03
N ALA A 361 -4.41 20.60 -7.26
CA ALA A 361 -5.78 20.82 -7.78
C ALA A 361 -6.06 22.29 -8.17
N THR A 362 -5.13 23.20 -7.90
CA THR A 362 -5.21 24.61 -8.23
C THR A 362 -3.85 25.12 -8.69
N ILE A 363 -3.82 25.89 -9.78
CA ILE A 363 -2.60 26.36 -10.44
C ILE A 363 -2.76 27.80 -10.98
N THR A 364 -1.63 28.47 -11.19
CA THR A 364 -1.54 29.62 -12.10
C THR A 364 -1.65 29.20 -13.55
N ALA A 365 -2.20 30.07 -14.41
CA ALA A 365 -2.44 29.79 -15.82
C ALA A 365 -1.18 29.30 -16.56
N GLY A 366 -1.27 28.15 -17.23
CA GLY A 366 -0.15 27.54 -17.97
C GLY A 366 0.92 26.86 -17.10
N SER A 367 0.72 26.75 -15.79
CA SER A 367 1.56 25.94 -14.90
C SER A 367 1.09 24.47 -14.91
N SER A 368 1.96 23.51 -14.61
CA SER A 368 1.61 22.09 -14.69
C SER A 368 0.87 21.57 -13.46
N ALA A 369 -0.25 20.87 -13.67
CA ALA A 369 -0.88 19.97 -12.71
C ALA A 369 -0.79 18.52 -13.22
N THR A 370 -0.50 17.57 -12.34
CA THR A 370 -0.55 16.14 -12.66
C THR A 370 -1.93 15.59 -12.34
N LEU A 371 -2.60 15.04 -13.35
CA LEU A 371 -3.82 14.27 -13.22
C LEU A 371 -3.47 12.80 -12.96
N THR A 372 -4.08 12.17 -11.95
CA THR A 372 -3.83 10.77 -11.58
C THR A 372 -5.16 10.01 -11.48
N ALA A 373 -5.30 8.98 -12.32
CA ALA A 373 -6.50 8.16 -12.44
C ALA A 373 -6.33 6.81 -11.73
N THR A 374 -6.85 6.70 -10.51
CA THR A 374 -6.78 5.47 -9.69
C THR A 374 -8.06 4.67 -9.90
N CYS A 375 -7.97 3.48 -10.48
CA CYS A 375 -9.13 2.64 -10.83
C CYS A 375 -9.09 1.26 -10.17
N ILE A 376 -10.27 0.77 -9.75
CA ILE A 376 -10.44 -0.55 -9.13
C ILE A 376 -11.57 -1.32 -9.85
N PRO A 377 -11.32 -2.55 -10.36
CA PRO A 377 -10.00 -3.12 -10.62
C PRO A 377 -9.17 -2.24 -11.59
N VAL A 378 -7.87 -2.50 -11.71
CA VAL A 378 -6.98 -1.65 -12.52
C VAL A 378 -7.43 -1.58 -13.99
N ALA A 379 -7.22 -0.43 -14.62
CA ALA A 379 -7.46 -0.23 -16.04
C ALA A 379 -6.21 -0.62 -16.85
N ALA A 380 -6.40 -1.31 -17.98
CA ALA A 380 -5.35 -1.65 -18.93
C ALA A 380 -5.11 -0.54 -19.96
N SER A 381 -6.08 0.37 -20.15
CA SER A 381 -5.93 1.59 -20.94
C SER A 381 -6.81 2.71 -20.38
N TYR A 382 -6.42 3.95 -20.68
CA TYR A 382 -7.08 5.17 -20.21
C TYR A 382 -7.43 6.05 -21.41
N VAL A 383 -8.66 6.58 -21.44
CA VAL A 383 -9.14 7.51 -22.47
C VAL A 383 -9.46 8.85 -21.80
N TRP A 384 -8.64 9.86 -22.11
CA TRP A 384 -8.70 11.19 -21.50
C TRP A 384 -9.40 12.21 -22.40
N THR A 385 -10.25 13.06 -21.81
CA THR A 385 -10.82 14.24 -22.48
C THR A 385 -10.68 15.51 -21.63
N GLY A 386 -10.59 16.67 -22.27
CA GLY A 386 -10.29 17.98 -21.64
C GLY A 386 -9.12 18.76 -22.25
N GLY A 387 -8.47 18.24 -23.30
CA GLY A 387 -7.31 18.87 -23.95
C GLY A 387 -5.97 18.55 -23.26
N GLY A 388 -4.85 18.68 -23.97
CA GLY A 388 -3.52 18.30 -23.50
C GLY A 388 -3.28 16.77 -23.42
N CYS A 389 -4.18 16.02 -22.79
CA CYS A 389 -4.06 14.57 -22.59
C CYS A 389 -4.58 13.70 -23.74
N ALA A 390 -5.10 14.28 -24.83
CA ALA A 390 -5.73 13.53 -25.91
C ALA A 390 -4.73 12.60 -26.61
N GLY A 391 -4.90 11.28 -26.41
CA GLY A 391 -3.98 10.24 -26.91
C GLY A 391 -3.03 9.63 -25.87
N THR A 392 -3.03 10.13 -24.63
CA THR A 392 -2.25 9.53 -23.52
C THR A 392 -2.91 8.22 -23.08
N THR A 393 -2.17 7.11 -23.02
CA THR A 393 -2.71 5.78 -22.65
C THR A 393 -2.53 5.38 -21.19
N GLY A 394 -1.72 6.14 -20.43
CA GLY A 394 -1.36 5.84 -19.04
C GLY A 394 -2.32 6.41 -18.00
N ALA A 395 -2.16 5.92 -16.76
CA ALA A 395 -2.93 6.33 -15.58
C ALA A 395 -2.67 7.78 -15.11
N THR A 396 -1.62 8.42 -15.61
CA THR A 396 -1.23 9.78 -15.26
C THR A 396 -1.06 10.65 -16.50
N CYS A 397 -1.48 11.90 -16.43
CA CYS A 397 -1.22 12.91 -17.47
C CYS A 397 -0.86 14.26 -16.85
N SER A 398 0.14 14.96 -17.41
CA SER A 398 0.45 16.34 -17.03
C SER A 398 -0.31 17.32 -17.91
N VAL A 399 -1.04 18.26 -17.29
CA VAL A 399 -1.80 19.31 -18.00
C VAL A 399 -1.35 20.70 -17.57
N ALA A 400 -1.43 21.66 -18.49
CA ALA A 400 -1.09 23.05 -18.22
C ALA A 400 -2.17 24.02 -18.76
N PRO A 401 -3.43 23.95 -18.27
CA PRO A 401 -4.51 24.79 -18.77
C PRO A 401 -4.30 26.26 -18.39
N THR A 402 -4.81 27.15 -19.24
CA THR A 402 -4.79 28.61 -19.05
C THR A 402 -6.10 29.18 -18.49
N ALA A 403 -7.13 28.35 -18.37
CA ALA A 403 -8.42 28.64 -17.72
C ALA A 403 -8.93 27.41 -16.97
N THR A 404 -9.78 27.58 -15.95
CA THR A 404 -10.30 26.47 -15.13
C THR A 404 -10.95 25.41 -16.02
N THR A 405 -10.39 24.20 -15.99
CA THR A 405 -10.71 23.13 -16.94
C THR A 405 -11.08 21.85 -16.19
N SER A 406 -12.22 21.28 -16.51
CA SER A 406 -12.64 19.96 -16.05
C SER A 406 -12.14 18.89 -17.02
N TYR A 407 -11.40 17.93 -16.48
CA TYR A 407 -10.90 16.77 -17.18
C TYR A 407 -11.75 15.55 -16.83
N THR A 408 -11.92 14.64 -17.79
CA THR A 408 -12.50 13.33 -17.52
C THR A 408 -11.65 12.22 -18.09
N VAL A 409 -11.67 11.08 -17.41
CA VAL A 409 -10.96 9.86 -17.80
C VAL A 409 -11.89 8.66 -17.73
N VAL A 410 -11.88 7.84 -18.77
CA VAL A 410 -12.50 6.52 -18.80
C VAL A 410 -11.38 5.50 -18.76
N GLY A 411 -11.31 4.70 -17.70
CA GLY A 411 -10.49 3.49 -17.69
C GLY A 411 -11.19 2.38 -18.46
N ALA A 412 -10.42 1.51 -19.12
CA ALA A 412 -10.91 0.27 -19.72
C ALA A 412 -9.99 -0.89 -19.37
N ASN A 413 -10.55 -2.08 -19.20
CA ASN A 413 -9.81 -3.34 -19.06
C ASN A 413 -10.56 -4.46 -19.81
N THR A 414 -10.15 -5.71 -19.63
CA THR A 414 -10.81 -6.88 -20.26
C THR A 414 -12.25 -7.11 -19.76
N GLY A 415 -12.67 -6.43 -18.69
CA GLY A 415 -14.05 -6.37 -18.19
C GLY A 415 -14.91 -5.26 -18.80
N GLY A 416 -14.35 -4.43 -19.68
CA GLY A 416 -15.04 -3.34 -20.36
C GLY A 416 -14.57 -1.93 -19.98
N THR A 417 -15.30 -0.93 -20.47
CA THR A 417 -15.08 0.51 -20.18
C THR A 417 -15.84 0.93 -18.93
N GLY A 418 -15.16 1.58 -17.99
CA GLY A 418 -15.76 2.15 -16.79
C GLY A 418 -16.61 3.39 -17.03
N ALA A 419 -17.25 3.88 -15.98
CA ALA A 419 -17.86 5.21 -15.98
C ALA A 419 -16.77 6.31 -16.00
N PRO A 420 -17.01 7.48 -16.63
CA PRO A 420 -16.04 8.57 -16.65
C PRO A 420 -15.85 9.18 -15.25
N ALA A 421 -14.62 9.13 -14.75
CA ALA A 421 -14.22 9.88 -13.57
C ALA A 421 -13.86 11.32 -13.98
N SER A 422 -14.09 12.30 -13.10
CA SER A 422 -13.85 13.73 -13.39
C SER A 422 -13.08 14.43 -12.29
N ALA A 423 -12.24 15.39 -12.68
CA ALA A 423 -11.59 16.33 -11.77
C ALA A 423 -11.45 17.70 -12.45
N THR A 424 -11.57 18.77 -11.67
CA THR A 424 -11.38 20.14 -12.14
C THR A 424 -10.03 20.64 -11.69
N VAL A 425 -9.20 21.09 -12.63
CA VAL A 425 -8.01 21.89 -12.34
C VAL A 425 -8.48 23.34 -12.31
N THR A 426 -8.58 23.90 -11.11
CA THR A 426 -8.88 25.32 -10.94
C THR A 426 -7.67 26.13 -11.38
N VAL A 427 -7.80 26.86 -12.48
CA VAL A 427 -6.82 27.87 -12.82
C VAL A 427 -7.21 29.12 -12.05
N THR A 428 -6.49 29.41 -10.97
CA THR A 428 -6.44 30.77 -10.46
C THR A 428 -5.81 31.62 -11.56
N THR A 429 -6.64 32.45 -12.20
CA THR A 429 -6.15 33.70 -12.79
C THR A 429 -5.25 34.39 -11.75
N PRO A 430 -4.07 34.91 -12.12
CA PRO A 430 -3.28 35.70 -11.19
C PRO A 430 -4.17 36.77 -10.58
N SER A 431 -4.36 36.72 -9.26
CA SER A 431 -5.01 37.84 -8.57
C SER A 431 -4.18 39.08 -8.85
N THR A 432 -4.82 40.21 -9.13
CA THR A 432 -4.13 41.51 -9.16
C THR A 432 -3.55 41.87 -7.79
N SER A 433 -4.05 41.21 -6.74
CA SER A 433 -3.38 41.05 -5.46
C SER A 433 -1.93 40.59 -5.61
N THR A 434 -1.00 41.45 -5.20
CA THR A 434 0.39 41.03 -4.95
C THR A 434 0.57 40.41 -3.57
N LEU A 435 -0.50 40.37 -2.76
CA LEU A 435 -0.53 39.85 -1.40
C LEU A 435 -0.93 38.37 -1.39
N GLN A 436 -0.60 37.66 -0.32
CA GLN A 436 -0.88 36.22 -0.15
C GLN A 436 -1.79 35.99 1.07
N PRO A 437 -3.12 35.89 0.88
CA PRO A 437 -4.06 35.71 1.98
C PRO A 437 -4.02 34.28 2.52
N ASN A 438 -3.81 34.15 3.83
CA ASN A 438 -3.73 32.87 4.53
C ASN A 438 -5.12 32.43 5.03
N ALA A 439 -5.29 31.14 5.28
CA ALA A 439 -6.56 30.54 5.71
C ALA A 439 -6.93 30.89 7.17
N ASP A 440 -5.93 31.16 8.01
CA ASP A 440 -6.06 31.52 9.42
C ASP A 440 -6.62 32.94 9.68
N GLY A 441 -6.81 33.73 8.61
CA GLY A 441 -7.26 35.13 8.70
C GLY A 441 -6.13 36.15 8.76
N THR A 442 -4.89 35.72 8.55
CA THR A 442 -3.75 36.61 8.27
C THR A 442 -3.52 36.78 6.76
N VAL A 443 -2.75 37.79 6.36
CA VAL A 443 -2.27 37.96 4.98
C VAL A 443 -0.81 38.37 4.99
N THR A 444 -0.01 37.67 4.20
CA THR A 444 1.41 37.97 3.98
C THR A 444 1.54 38.96 2.85
N ASP A 445 2.33 40.01 3.03
CA ASP A 445 2.82 40.90 1.96
C ASP A 445 4.19 40.39 1.48
N PRO A 446 4.30 39.74 0.32
CA PRO A 446 5.58 39.21 -0.17
C PRO A 446 6.60 40.29 -0.49
N LYS A 447 6.17 41.54 -0.75
CA LYS A 447 7.06 42.66 -1.11
C LYS A 447 7.85 43.17 0.10
N THR A 448 7.32 43.01 1.30
CA THR A 448 7.92 43.48 2.56
C THR A 448 8.25 42.37 3.55
N GLY A 449 7.59 41.22 3.44
CA GLY A 449 7.55 40.17 4.46
C GLY A 449 6.55 40.43 5.59
N LEU A 450 5.86 41.57 5.63
CA LEU A 450 4.89 41.90 6.69
C LEU A 450 3.74 40.89 6.70
N VAL A 451 3.36 40.42 7.88
CA VAL A 451 2.16 39.58 8.06
C VAL A 451 1.11 40.36 8.86
N TRP A 452 -0.07 40.51 8.26
CA TRP A 452 -1.15 41.38 8.71
C TRP A 452 -2.38 40.61 9.17
N MET A 453 -3.22 41.24 10.01
CA MET A 453 -4.61 40.80 10.19
C MET A 453 -5.46 41.21 8.99
N ARG A 454 -6.22 40.26 8.41
CA ARG A 454 -7.18 40.55 7.32
C ARG A 454 -8.36 41.39 7.80
N CYS A 455 -8.77 41.22 9.05
CA CYS A 455 -9.85 41.99 9.67
C CYS A 455 -9.34 43.23 10.40
N SER A 456 -10.18 44.27 10.46
CA SER A 456 -9.94 45.46 11.30
C SER A 456 -10.28 45.13 12.75
N MET A 457 -9.69 45.83 13.72
CA MET A 457 -10.00 45.59 15.14
C MET A 457 -11.51 45.75 15.43
N GLY A 458 -12.07 44.82 16.20
CA GLY A 458 -13.52 44.68 16.44
C GLY A 458 -14.25 43.73 15.49
N GLN A 459 -13.71 43.47 14.29
CA GLN A 459 -14.24 42.47 13.36
C GLN A 459 -13.69 41.06 13.67
N THR A 460 -14.46 40.02 13.31
CA THR A 460 -14.10 38.61 13.50
C THR A 460 -13.97 37.89 12.15
N TRP A 461 -12.89 37.12 11.97
CA TRP A 461 -12.66 36.27 10.80
C TRP A 461 -13.58 35.05 10.79
N THR A 462 -14.26 34.77 9.68
CA THR A 462 -15.22 33.66 9.53
C THR A 462 -14.65 32.42 8.84
N GLY A 463 -13.34 32.37 8.60
CA GLY A 463 -12.72 31.40 7.69
C GLY A 463 -12.76 31.81 6.20
N SER A 464 -13.51 32.86 5.85
CA SER A 464 -13.65 33.33 4.46
C SER A 464 -13.77 34.86 4.31
N THR A 465 -14.35 35.56 5.29
CA THR A 465 -14.50 37.02 5.30
C THR A 465 -14.43 37.60 6.71
N CYS A 466 -14.47 38.92 6.84
CA CYS A 466 -14.52 39.63 8.11
C CYS A 466 -15.94 40.06 8.44
N SER A 467 -16.37 39.80 9.68
CA SER A 467 -17.74 39.99 10.15
C SER A 467 -17.79 40.88 11.40
N GLY A 468 -18.95 41.45 11.71
CA GLY A 468 -19.13 42.35 12.85
C GLY A 468 -18.75 43.81 12.54
N SER A 469 -18.81 44.65 13.57
CA SER A 469 -18.56 46.10 13.46
C SER A 469 -17.11 46.44 13.81
N VAL A 470 -16.53 47.40 13.10
CA VAL A 470 -15.19 47.90 13.39
C VAL A 470 -15.22 48.71 14.68
N SER A 471 -14.28 48.43 15.58
CA SER A 471 -14.04 49.22 16.79
C SER A 471 -13.03 50.33 16.48
N THR A 472 -13.25 51.50 17.06
CA THR A 472 -12.37 52.66 16.93
C THR A 472 -11.76 53.05 18.27
N TYR A 473 -10.56 53.62 18.23
CA TYR A 473 -9.70 53.82 19.39
C TYR A 473 -8.96 55.16 19.29
N THR A 474 -8.68 55.79 20.44
CA THR A 474 -7.63 56.83 20.52
C THR A 474 -6.26 56.22 20.26
N PHE A 475 -5.27 57.03 19.88
CA PHE A 475 -3.92 56.54 19.53
C PHE A 475 -3.26 55.74 20.67
N ASP A 476 -3.42 56.20 21.92
CA ASP A 476 -2.83 55.53 23.09
C ASP A 476 -3.57 54.25 23.47
N GLN A 477 -4.89 54.20 23.29
CA GLN A 477 -5.65 52.94 23.37
C GLN A 477 -5.23 51.95 22.29
N ALA A 478 -5.01 52.43 21.06
CA ALA A 478 -4.54 51.60 19.95
C ALA A 478 -3.14 51.03 20.18
N ASN A 479 -2.23 51.80 20.81
CA ASN A 479 -0.93 51.30 21.27
C ASN A 479 -1.09 50.25 22.39
N ALA A 480 -2.03 50.43 23.32
CA ALA A 480 -2.27 49.49 24.41
C ALA A 480 -2.84 48.13 23.96
N LEU A 481 -3.46 48.04 22.77
CA LEU A 481 -3.89 46.75 22.18
C LEU A 481 -2.71 45.81 21.90
N THR A 482 -1.52 46.36 21.65
CA THR A 482 -0.39 45.60 21.09
C THR A 482 0.19 44.54 22.04
N SER A 483 -0.02 44.69 23.34
CA SER A 483 0.38 43.71 24.36
C SER A 483 -0.75 42.75 24.78
N THR A 484 -1.94 42.83 24.17
CA THR A 484 -3.14 42.08 24.61
C THR A 484 -3.75 41.16 23.55
N VAL A 485 -3.43 41.37 22.26
CA VAL A 485 -4.07 40.64 21.16
C VAL A 485 -3.32 39.35 20.81
N THR A 486 -3.98 38.22 21.04
CA THR A 486 -3.56 36.90 20.51
C THR A 486 -4.49 36.48 19.37
N PHE A 487 -3.93 36.21 18.20
CA PHE A 487 -4.68 35.83 16.98
C PHE A 487 -3.83 34.90 16.11
N ALA A 488 -4.46 33.97 15.39
CA ALA A 488 -3.80 32.93 14.58
C ALA A 488 -2.71 32.12 15.34
N GLY A 489 -2.85 31.98 16.67
CA GLY A 489 -1.86 31.34 17.53
C GLY A 489 -0.60 32.18 17.84
N GLN A 490 -0.62 33.48 17.51
CA GLN A 490 0.49 34.43 17.66
C GLN A 490 0.09 35.59 18.58
N SER A 491 1.03 36.14 19.36
CA SER A 491 0.77 37.09 20.45
C SER A 491 1.60 38.38 20.41
N ASP A 492 2.39 38.58 19.35
CA ASP A 492 3.26 39.73 19.11
C ASP A 492 2.66 40.75 18.12
N TRP A 493 1.33 40.82 18.07
CA TRP A 493 0.58 41.70 17.16
C TRP A 493 0.67 43.16 17.59
N ARG A 494 1.26 44.02 16.75
CA ARG A 494 1.49 45.44 17.03
C ARG A 494 0.80 46.37 16.04
N MET A 495 0.77 47.66 16.35
CA MET A 495 0.45 48.68 15.36
C MET A 495 1.55 48.76 14.29
N PRO A 496 1.19 48.97 13.02
CA PRO A 496 2.14 49.27 11.94
C PRO A 496 2.66 50.70 12.09
N ASN A 497 3.87 50.98 11.64
CA ASN A 497 4.32 52.34 11.39
C ASN A 497 3.68 52.88 10.08
N ILE A 498 3.76 54.19 9.82
CA ILE A 498 3.09 54.78 8.66
C ILE A 498 3.52 54.16 7.32
N ARG A 499 4.81 53.80 7.14
CA ARG A 499 5.31 53.19 5.90
C ARG A 499 4.82 51.75 5.74
N GLU A 500 4.73 51.01 6.83
CA GLU A 500 4.13 49.68 6.83
C GLU A 500 2.67 49.79 6.42
N LEU A 501 1.89 50.69 7.03
CA LEU A 501 0.48 50.87 6.66
C LEU A 501 0.29 51.40 5.23
N GLN A 502 1.27 52.14 4.69
CA GLN A 502 1.31 52.55 3.29
C GLN A 502 1.51 51.36 2.30
N THR A 503 2.18 50.26 2.67
CA THR A 503 2.43 49.18 1.69
C THR A 503 1.19 48.38 1.30
N ILE A 504 0.12 48.50 2.08
CA ILE A 504 -1.19 47.90 1.80
C ILE A 504 -2.22 48.90 1.23
N VAL A 505 -1.82 50.15 0.95
CA VAL A 505 -2.69 51.12 0.27
C VAL A 505 -2.66 50.87 -1.24
N ASP A 506 -3.82 50.63 -1.84
CA ASP A 506 -3.97 50.56 -3.29
C ASP A 506 -4.70 51.81 -3.82
N ARG A 507 -3.92 52.75 -4.37
CA ARG A 507 -4.42 54.00 -4.96
C ARG A 507 -5.06 53.83 -6.34
N SER A 508 -5.05 52.61 -6.90
CA SER A 508 -5.78 52.30 -8.14
C SER A 508 -7.26 52.03 -7.89
N VAL A 509 -7.65 51.77 -6.64
CA VAL A 509 -9.03 51.63 -6.18
C VAL A 509 -9.41 52.73 -5.18
N PHE A 510 -10.70 52.83 -4.86
CA PHE A 510 -11.29 53.90 -4.05
C PHE A 510 -12.51 53.37 -3.32
N SER A 511 -12.72 53.81 -2.08
CA SER A 511 -13.87 53.41 -1.25
C SER A 511 -14.06 51.89 -1.07
N PRO A 512 -13.05 51.12 -0.60
CA PRO A 512 -11.80 51.60 -0.02
C PRO A 512 -10.56 51.46 -0.95
N ALA A 513 -9.52 52.26 -0.66
CA ALA A 513 -8.22 52.28 -1.33
C ALA A 513 -7.27 51.16 -0.84
N ILE A 514 -7.73 49.91 -0.92
CA ILE A 514 -7.04 48.70 -0.44
C ILE A 514 -7.55 47.48 -1.22
N ASP A 515 -6.73 46.44 -1.35
CA ASP A 515 -7.17 45.17 -1.89
C ASP A 515 -8.24 44.52 -0.99
N SER A 516 -9.49 44.52 -1.46
CA SER A 516 -10.65 43.99 -0.75
C SER A 516 -10.73 42.46 -0.73
N ASN A 517 -9.93 41.75 -1.52
CA ASN A 517 -9.80 40.29 -1.42
C ASN A 517 -8.83 39.92 -0.28
N ALA A 518 -7.72 40.64 -0.18
CA ALA A 518 -6.78 40.52 0.93
C ALA A 518 -7.44 40.97 2.25
N PHE A 519 -8.09 42.14 2.24
CA PHE A 519 -8.64 42.81 3.43
C PHE A 519 -10.16 43.06 3.30
N PRO A 520 -10.99 42.00 3.34
CA PRO A 520 -12.42 42.11 3.14
C PRO A 520 -13.10 42.93 4.24
N ASN A 521 -14.13 43.69 3.86
CA ASN A 521 -14.92 44.56 4.74
C ASN A 521 -14.10 45.59 5.53
N THR A 522 -12.99 46.08 4.95
CA THR A 522 -12.29 47.28 5.43
C THR A 522 -13.19 48.52 5.30
N PRO A 523 -13.36 49.35 6.34
CA PRO A 523 -14.18 50.56 6.27
C PRO A 523 -13.48 51.72 5.54
N ASN A 524 -14.27 52.52 4.83
CA ASN A 524 -13.83 53.74 4.14
C ASN A 524 -13.60 54.85 5.19
N SER A 525 -12.47 54.79 5.90
CA SER A 525 -12.19 55.64 7.05
C SER A 525 -10.70 55.74 7.36
N ASN A 526 -10.37 56.68 8.24
CA ASN A 526 -9.02 56.85 8.78
C ASN A 526 -8.62 55.71 9.72
N PHE A 527 -7.38 55.25 9.57
CA PHE A 527 -6.72 54.27 10.43
C PHE A 527 -5.49 54.88 11.13
N TRP A 528 -5.23 54.43 12.37
CA TRP A 528 -3.98 54.72 13.08
C TRP A 528 -2.83 53.79 12.64
N PRO A 529 -1.75 54.32 12.05
CA PRO A 529 -0.41 53.80 12.27
C PRO A 529 0.12 54.26 13.64
N GLY A 530 0.96 53.45 14.29
CA GLY A 530 1.75 53.82 15.46
C GLY A 530 2.92 54.72 15.09
N SER A 531 2.65 55.91 14.54
CA SER A 531 3.67 56.88 14.14
C SER A 531 3.29 58.30 14.58
N PRO A 532 4.02 58.88 15.56
CA PRO A 532 3.78 60.26 16.00
C PRO A 532 4.19 61.25 14.91
N TYR A 533 3.63 62.45 14.95
CA TYR A 533 3.95 63.53 14.03
C TYR A 533 5.20 64.31 14.51
N ALA A 534 6.12 64.63 13.59
CA ALA A 534 7.50 65.01 13.93
C ALA A 534 7.69 66.46 14.42
N GLU A 535 6.73 67.36 14.18
CA GLU A 535 6.75 68.75 14.67
C GLU A 535 6.65 68.85 16.20
N GLY A 536 6.09 67.83 16.86
CA GLY A 536 5.80 67.80 18.29
C GLY A 536 4.34 68.13 18.63
N GLY A 537 3.95 67.86 19.89
CA GLY A 537 2.57 67.98 20.38
C GLY A 537 1.76 66.68 20.25
N ASP A 538 0.46 66.76 20.54
CA ASP A 538 -0.49 65.63 20.56
C ASP A 538 -0.89 65.12 19.16
N GLY A 539 -0.10 65.43 18.12
CA GLY A 539 -0.33 65.00 16.75
C GLY A 539 0.16 63.58 16.46
N ALA A 540 -0.49 62.91 15.51
CA ALA A 540 -0.08 61.61 14.97
C ALA A 540 -0.48 61.47 13.49
N TRP A 541 0.23 60.62 12.76
CA TRP A 541 -0.09 60.28 11.38
C TRP A 541 -1.34 59.39 11.27
N ASN A 542 -2.04 59.45 10.15
CA ASN A 542 -3.13 58.55 9.80
C ASN A 542 -3.15 58.26 8.28
N ILE A 543 -3.71 57.10 7.91
CA ILE A 543 -4.00 56.74 6.52
C ILE A 543 -5.52 56.73 6.35
N ASP A 544 -6.04 57.48 5.38
CA ASP A 544 -7.47 57.42 5.03
C ASP A 544 -7.70 56.33 3.98
N PHE A 545 -8.31 55.20 4.34
CA PHE A 545 -8.64 54.16 3.38
C PHE A 545 -9.85 54.51 2.48
N ASN A 546 -10.46 55.69 2.59
CA ASN A 546 -11.38 56.18 1.56
C ASN A 546 -10.68 56.37 0.19
N ASP A 547 -9.50 56.99 0.18
CA ASP A 547 -8.75 57.33 -1.05
C ASP A 547 -7.23 57.07 -0.98
N GLY A 548 -6.73 56.61 0.16
CA GLY A 548 -5.32 56.27 0.42
C GLY A 548 -4.48 57.43 0.95
N SER A 549 -5.03 58.63 1.14
CA SER A 549 -4.26 59.82 1.56
C SER A 549 -3.48 59.58 2.87
N ALA A 550 -2.25 60.10 2.93
CA ALA A 550 -1.40 60.04 4.11
C ALA A 550 -1.39 61.43 4.77
N LEU A 551 -2.06 61.51 5.92
CA LEU A 551 -2.46 62.74 6.61
C LEU A 551 -1.90 62.75 8.03
N TYR A 552 -1.93 63.90 8.70
CA TYR A 552 -1.80 63.95 10.15
C TYR A 552 -3.08 64.51 10.79
N ILE A 553 -3.35 64.06 12.02
CA ILE A 553 -4.39 64.59 12.90
C ILE A 553 -3.71 65.22 14.11
N SER A 554 -4.11 66.44 14.46
CA SER A 554 -3.49 67.25 15.52
C SER A 554 -3.86 66.83 16.95
N SER A 555 -4.70 65.81 17.13
CA SER A 555 -5.11 65.28 18.43
C SER A 555 -5.30 63.77 18.42
N ARG A 556 -4.42 63.07 19.15
CA ARG A 556 -4.46 61.61 19.42
C ARG A 556 -5.74 61.12 20.11
N ASN A 557 -6.57 62.02 20.62
CA ASN A 557 -7.89 61.74 21.20
C ASN A 557 -8.98 61.45 20.14
N ALA A 558 -8.67 61.56 18.84
CA ALA A 558 -9.57 61.10 17.79
C ALA A 558 -9.71 59.57 17.79
N ASN A 559 -10.94 59.06 17.67
CA ASN A 559 -11.21 57.62 17.59
C ASN A 559 -11.15 57.14 16.14
N LEU A 560 -10.08 56.44 15.76
CA LEU A 560 -9.86 55.91 14.40
C LEU A 560 -9.85 54.38 14.40
N ALA A 561 -9.95 53.77 13.22
CA ALA A 561 -9.84 52.32 13.07
C ALA A 561 -8.39 51.84 13.23
N VAL A 562 -8.20 50.55 13.52
CA VAL A 562 -6.88 49.93 13.73
C VAL A 562 -6.80 48.61 12.96
N ARG A 563 -5.65 48.34 12.37
CA ARG A 563 -5.25 47.04 11.80
C ARG A 563 -3.88 46.69 12.36
N LEU A 564 -3.70 45.46 12.84
CA LEU A 564 -2.44 45.03 13.44
C LEU A 564 -1.57 44.24 12.45
N VAL A 565 -0.26 44.29 12.69
CA VAL A 565 0.80 43.63 11.93
C VAL A 565 1.74 42.89 12.89
N ARG A 566 2.49 41.91 12.41
CA ARG A 566 3.42 41.11 13.24
C ARG A 566 4.58 41.91 13.83
N GLY A 567 5.04 41.46 15.00
CA GLY A 567 6.25 41.92 15.68
C GLY A 567 7.47 41.10 15.29
N GLY A 568 8.65 41.48 15.82
CA GLY A 568 9.92 40.73 15.68
C GLY A 568 10.53 40.65 14.26
N GLN A 569 9.77 40.97 13.22
CA GLN A 569 10.23 40.97 11.83
C GLN A 569 11.23 42.12 11.59
N SER A 570 12.41 41.79 11.05
CA SER A 570 13.46 42.76 10.70
C SER A 570 13.37 43.15 9.24
N PHE A 571 13.16 44.44 8.96
CA PHE A 571 13.04 44.97 7.61
C PHE A 571 14.27 45.79 7.21
N GLY A 572 14.55 45.85 5.90
CA GLY A 572 15.50 46.82 5.36
C GLY A 572 15.03 48.27 5.57
N SER A 573 15.93 49.24 5.43
CA SER A 573 15.66 50.64 5.79
C SER A 573 14.51 51.30 5.03
N LEU A 574 13.98 50.69 3.95
CA LEU A 574 12.76 51.11 3.28
C LEU A 574 11.60 51.43 4.26
N LEU A 575 11.43 50.65 5.33
CA LEU A 575 10.32 50.79 6.28
C LEU A 575 10.67 51.59 7.56
N ASN A 576 11.89 52.09 7.69
CA ASN A 576 12.30 52.97 8.81
C ASN A 576 11.66 54.36 8.66
N LEU A 577 11.21 54.98 9.75
CA LEU A 577 10.67 56.35 9.71
C LEU A 577 11.72 57.36 9.21
N ALA A 578 12.96 57.27 9.70
CA ALA A 578 14.09 58.07 9.24
C ALA A 578 14.66 57.58 7.88
N ARG A 579 15.22 58.50 7.09
CA ARG A 579 15.98 58.25 5.86
C ARG A 579 17.46 58.50 6.11
N SER A 580 18.20 57.42 6.35
CA SER A 580 19.62 57.51 6.64
C SER A 580 20.39 57.95 5.39
N THR A 581 21.48 58.69 5.56
CA THR A 581 22.42 59.00 4.47
C THR A 581 23.03 57.71 3.88
N SER A 582 23.03 56.60 4.63
CA SER A 582 23.41 55.26 4.14
C SER A 582 22.41 54.61 3.18
N ASP A 583 21.18 55.13 3.08
CA ASP A 583 20.15 54.63 2.15
C ASP A 583 20.39 55.11 0.71
N TYR A 584 21.53 55.77 0.46
CA TYR A 584 21.81 56.50 -0.78
C TYR A 584 23.25 56.33 -1.27
N VAL A 585 23.40 56.05 -2.56
CA VAL A 585 24.68 56.09 -3.28
C VAL A 585 24.72 57.37 -4.11
N ASP A 586 25.52 58.34 -3.67
CA ASP A 586 25.80 59.59 -4.39
C ASP A 586 26.76 59.33 -5.55
N HIS A 587 26.44 59.81 -6.75
CA HIS A 587 27.30 59.69 -7.92
C HIS A 587 28.15 60.94 -8.18
N GLY A 588 28.08 61.96 -7.32
CA GLY A 588 28.84 63.24 -7.42
C GLY A 588 28.41 64.19 -8.54
N ASN A 589 27.75 63.66 -9.58
CA ASN A 589 27.27 64.38 -10.76
C ASN A 589 25.89 65.06 -10.58
N GLY A 590 25.40 65.17 -9.34
CA GLY A 590 24.06 65.70 -9.03
C GLY A 590 22.93 64.66 -9.10
N THR A 591 23.26 63.39 -9.28
CA THR A 591 22.32 62.27 -9.18
C THR A 591 22.67 61.34 -8.01
N VAL A 592 21.66 60.65 -7.48
CA VAL A 592 21.80 59.73 -6.34
C VAL A 592 20.91 58.51 -6.54
N THR A 593 21.38 57.31 -6.21
CA THR A 593 20.54 56.10 -6.17
C THR A 593 20.06 55.84 -4.75
N HIS A 594 18.74 55.81 -4.54
CA HIS A 594 18.12 55.38 -3.28
C HIS A 594 18.15 53.85 -3.22
N THR A 595 19.03 53.28 -2.39
CA THR A 595 19.30 51.83 -2.37
C THR A 595 18.08 50.96 -2.01
N PRO A 596 17.14 51.37 -1.13
CA PRO A 596 15.98 50.54 -0.78
C PRO A 596 14.91 50.45 -1.89
N THR A 597 14.99 51.27 -2.94
CA THR A 597 14.12 51.15 -4.14
C THR A 597 14.89 50.99 -5.46
N ASN A 598 16.23 51.04 -5.41
CA ASN A 598 17.14 51.07 -6.57
C ASN A 598 16.85 52.17 -7.62
N LEU A 599 16.20 53.27 -7.20
CA LEU A 599 15.82 54.38 -8.08
C LEU A 599 16.89 55.47 -8.09
N THR A 600 17.32 55.91 -9.27
CA THR A 600 18.21 57.05 -9.44
C THR A 600 17.43 58.35 -9.62
N TRP A 601 17.69 59.32 -8.75
CA TRP A 601 17.01 60.61 -8.62
C TRP A 601 17.92 61.79 -8.96
N MET A 602 17.32 62.91 -9.36
CA MET A 602 17.99 64.21 -9.33
C MET A 602 18.06 64.74 -7.89
N ARG A 603 19.25 65.20 -7.46
CA ARG A 603 19.44 65.77 -6.11
C ARG A 603 18.80 67.15 -5.95
N CYS A 604 18.64 67.89 -7.04
CA CYS A 604 17.93 69.17 -7.06
C CYS A 604 16.48 69.05 -7.55
N ALA A 605 15.63 69.99 -7.15
CA ALA A 605 14.32 70.18 -7.76
C ALA A 605 14.46 70.92 -9.11
N MET A 606 13.50 70.75 -10.00
CA MET A 606 13.51 71.40 -11.32
C MET A 606 13.46 72.93 -11.17
N GLY A 607 14.24 73.63 -11.99
CA GLY A 607 14.54 75.07 -11.86
C GLY A 607 15.84 75.38 -11.10
N GLN A 608 16.27 74.50 -10.18
CA GLN A 608 17.55 74.65 -9.47
C GLN A 608 18.73 74.08 -10.26
N THR A 609 19.94 74.58 -9.98
CA THR A 609 21.20 74.11 -10.60
C THR A 609 22.08 73.38 -9.58
N TRP A 610 22.58 72.19 -9.92
CA TRP A 610 23.60 71.49 -9.13
C TRP A 610 24.97 72.15 -9.30
N ILE A 611 25.57 72.61 -8.21
CA ILE A 611 26.90 73.28 -8.21
C ILE A 611 28.00 72.42 -7.59
N GLY A 612 27.93 71.09 -7.76
CA GLY A 612 28.94 70.12 -7.30
C GLY A 612 28.85 69.71 -5.84
N SER A 613 28.17 70.50 -4.99
CA SER A 613 27.99 70.22 -3.56
C SER A 613 26.58 70.49 -3.03
N THR A 614 25.85 71.41 -3.66
CA THR A 614 24.49 71.82 -3.26
C THR A 614 23.66 72.25 -4.47
N CYS A 615 22.38 72.51 -4.25
CA CYS A 615 21.43 73.00 -5.23
C CYS A 615 21.25 74.52 -5.05
N SER A 616 21.51 75.26 -6.13
CA SER A 616 21.51 76.73 -6.17
C SER A 616 20.36 77.27 -7.03
N GLY A 617 19.87 78.46 -6.69
CA GLY A 617 18.69 79.07 -7.30
C GLY A 617 17.35 78.59 -6.70
N PRO A 618 16.24 79.27 -7.03
CA PRO A 618 14.91 78.82 -6.66
C PRO A 618 14.51 77.56 -7.45
N ALA A 619 13.65 76.73 -6.86
CA ALA A 619 12.89 75.77 -7.67
C ALA A 619 11.84 76.51 -8.50
N SER A 620 11.48 75.95 -9.64
CA SER A 620 10.37 76.43 -10.46
C SER A 620 9.10 75.63 -10.15
N ASP A 621 7.98 76.33 -10.08
CA ASP A 621 6.66 75.71 -10.06
C ASP A 621 6.16 75.51 -11.51
N TYR A 622 5.54 74.36 -11.75
CA TYR A 622 5.05 73.93 -13.06
C TYR A 622 3.57 73.52 -12.95
N THR A 623 2.77 73.81 -13.98
CA THR A 623 1.45 73.16 -14.12
C THR A 623 1.64 71.66 -14.35
N PHE A 624 0.58 70.86 -14.17
CA PHE A 624 0.69 69.40 -14.34
C PHE A 624 1.20 69.00 -15.74
N ASP A 625 0.70 69.64 -16.80
CA ASP A 625 1.11 69.34 -18.18
C ASP A 625 2.55 69.77 -18.45
N GLN A 626 2.97 70.91 -17.90
CA GLN A 626 4.37 71.35 -17.95
C GLN A 626 5.30 70.38 -17.21
N ALA A 627 4.89 69.89 -16.03
CA ALA A 627 5.64 68.92 -15.25
C ALA A 627 5.79 67.57 -15.98
N GLN A 628 4.74 67.12 -16.67
CA GLN A 628 4.78 65.92 -17.51
C GLN A 628 5.70 66.11 -18.74
N ALA A 629 5.72 67.32 -19.33
CA ALA A 629 6.62 67.67 -20.43
C ALA A 629 8.12 67.76 -20.05
N LEU A 630 8.48 67.63 -18.76
CA LEU A 630 9.88 67.49 -18.32
C LEU A 630 10.43 66.06 -18.51
N ALA A 631 9.60 65.09 -18.90
CA ALA A 631 10.06 63.76 -19.30
C ALA A 631 10.97 63.84 -20.54
N GLY A 632 12.06 63.08 -20.55
CA GLY A 632 13.09 63.15 -21.60
C GLY A 632 14.16 64.24 -21.39
N THR A 633 14.07 65.03 -20.31
CA THR A 633 15.11 65.99 -19.92
C THR A 633 16.49 65.32 -19.92
N THR A 634 17.50 65.94 -20.53
CA THR A 634 18.88 65.42 -20.50
C THR A 634 19.67 66.01 -19.35
N PHE A 635 20.10 65.17 -18.41
CA PHE A 635 20.89 65.53 -17.23
C PHE A 635 21.88 64.42 -16.85
N ALA A 636 23.07 64.80 -16.40
CA ALA A 636 24.16 63.88 -16.02
C ALA A 636 24.50 62.79 -17.09
N GLY A 637 24.37 63.13 -18.37
CA GLY A 637 24.60 62.20 -19.49
C GLY A 637 23.50 61.13 -19.66
N LYS A 638 22.31 61.36 -19.08
CA LYS A 638 21.12 60.50 -19.17
C LYS A 638 19.92 61.31 -19.67
N ASN A 639 19.08 60.71 -20.50
CA ASN A 639 17.91 61.31 -21.14
C ASN A 639 16.60 60.53 -20.89
N ASP A 640 16.65 59.55 -19.99
CA ASP A 640 15.54 58.67 -19.59
C ASP A 640 14.82 59.18 -18.32
N TRP A 641 15.00 60.45 -17.98
CA TRP A 641 14.37 61.10 -16.83
C TRP A 641 12.87 61.28 -17.03
N ARG A 642 12.10 61.06 -15.97
CA ARG A 642 10.63 61.18 -15.94
C ARG A 642 10.14 61.74 -14.60
N MET A 643 8.87 62.10 -14.61
CA MET A 643 8.06 62.36 -13.42
C MET A 643 7.93 61.08 -12.57
N PRO A 644 8.05 61.16 -11.23
CA PRO A 644 7.91 60.03 -10.31
C PRO A 644 6.43 59.78 -9.98
N THR A 645 6.08 58.54 -9.63
CA THR A 645 4.80 58.20 -9.00
C THR A 645 4.76 58.64 -7.53
N VAL A 646 3.57 58.68 -6.93
CA VAL A 646 3.40 59.10 -5.52
C VAL A 646 4.15 58.19 -4.55
N GLU A 647 4.17 56.88 -4.80
CA GLU A 647 4.91 55.90 -3.98
C GLU A 647 6.43 56.07 -4.08
N GLU A 648 6.92 56.51 -5.25
CA GLU A 648 8.34 56.83 -5.43
C GLU A 648 8.72 58.10 -4.64
N LEU A 649 7.87 59.13 -4.63
CA LEU A 649 8.08 60.31 -3.78
C LEU A 649 7.97 60.00 -2.28
N LEU A 650 6.99 59.19 -1.87
CA LEU A 650 6.84 58.70 -0.50
C LEU A 650 8.05 57.88 -0.03
N SER A 651 8.74 57.20 -0.96
CA SER A 651 10.00 56.53 -0.65
C SER A 651 11.11 57.49 -0.20
N LEU A 652 11.07 58.78 -0.59
CA LEU A 652 12.05 59.80 -0.20
C LEU A 652 11.68 60.60 1.08
N VAL A 653 10.40 60.67 1.44
CA VAL A 653 9.95 61.38 2.66
C VAL A 653 10.67 60.81 3.89
N ASP A 654 11.07 61.66 4.82
CA ASP A 654 11.62 61.28 6.13
C ASP A 654 10.62 61.66 7.25
N TYR A 655 9.95 60.66 7.81
CA TYR A 655 8.92 60.84 8.84
C TYR A 655 9.47 61.08 10.25
N SER A 656 10.80 61.13 10.42
CA SER A 656 11.45 61.56 11.66
C SER A 656 11.84 63.05 11.66
N THR A 657 11.61 63.75 10.55
CA THR A 657 12.00 65.16 10.35
C THR A 657 10.81 66.01 9.88
N TYR A 658 10.96 67.33 9.96
CA TYR A 658 9.92 68.31 9.67
C TYR A 658 10.57 69.61 9.15
N LYS A 659 9.95 70.21 8.14
CA LYS A 659 10.36 71.45 7.43
C LYS A 659 11.86 71.52 7.09
N PRO A 660 12.35 70.62 6.20
CA PRO A 660 11.59 69.66 5.39
C PRO A 660 11.69 68.20 5.91
N ALA A 661 10.63 67.43 5.68
CA ALA A 661 10.53 65.99 5.91
C ALA A 661 11.25 65.17 4.82
N ILE A 662 12.56 65.37 4.66
CA ILE A 662 13.44 64.68 3.68
C ILE A 662 14.90 64.75 4.17
N ASN A 663 15.74 63.75 3.82
CA ASN A 663 17.18 63.85 4.10
C ASN A 663 17.82 65.00 3.31
N THR A 664 18.06 66.13 3.99
CA THR A 664 18.60 67.37 3.42
C THR A 664 20.08 67.31 3.07
N SER A 665 20.84 66.31 3.57
CA SER A 665 22.24 66.09 3.15
C SER A 665 22.30 65.48 1.75
N ILE A 666 21.35 64.61 1.42
CA ILE A 666 21.21 64.02 0.08
C ILE A 666 20.47 64.96 -0.86
N PHE A 667 19.39 65.60 -0.38
CA PHE A 667 18.54 66.51 -1.17
C PHE A 667 18.59 67.95 -0.61
N PRO A 668 19.73 68.66 -0.77
CA PRO A 668 19.88 70.01 -0.26
C PRO A 668 18.97 71.01 -0.99
N SER A 669 18.63 72.11 -0.32
CA SER A 669 17.76 73.19 -0.82
C SER A 669 16.37 72.72 -1.31
N THR A 670 15.86 71.59 -0.80
CA THR A 670 14.54 71.06 -1.19
C THR A 670 13.41 71.99 -0.72
N PRO A 671 12.51 72.43 -1.61
CA PRO A 671 11.32 73.20 -1.22
C PRO A 671 10.39 72.39 -0.32
N GLY A 672 9.82 73.03 0.71
CA GLY A 672 8.78 72.43 1.55
C GLY A 672 7.39 72.36 0.89
N ASN A 673 7.25 72.90 -0.32
CA ASN A 673 6.00 72.94 -1.07
C ASN A 673 5.61 71.54 -1.59
N TRP A 674 4.48 71.47 -2.29
CA TRP A 674 4.03 70.27 -2.97
C TRP A 674 4.96 69.93 -4.15
N SER A 675 5.27 68.64 -4.30
CA SER A 675 5.95 68.06 -5.45
C SER A 675 4.95 67.21 -6.23
N TRP A 676 4.74 67.52 -7.51
CA TRP A 676 3.86 66.75 -8.39
C TRP A 676 4.33 65.29 -8.54
N SER A 677 3.38 64.37 -8.66
CA SER A 677 3.62 62.99 -9.10
C SER A 677 2.84 62.66 -10.38
N SER A 678 3.29 61.64 -11.12
CA SER A 678 2.62 61.12 -12.31
C SER A 678 1.47 60.15 -11.99
N SER A 679 1.16 59.92 -10.71
CA SER A 679 0.12 58.98 -10.30
C SER A 679 -1.28 59.58 -10.55
N PRO A 680 -2.14 58.89 -11.34
CA PRO A 680 -3.51 59.35 -11.55
C PRO A 680 -4.31 59.25 -10.25
N TYR A 681 -5.31 60.10 -10.10
CA TYR A 681 -6.31 59.98 -9.05
C TYR A 681 -7.58 59.34 -9.63
N VAL A 682 -7.95 58.14 -9.13
CA VAL A 682 -8.97 57.29 -9.78
C VAL A 682 -10.38 57.89 -9.73
N SER A 683 -10.74 58.63 -8.66
CA SER A 683 -12.12 59.13 -8.48
C SER A 683 -12.40 60.48 -9.17
N ALA A 684 -11.38 61.17 -9.73
CA ALA A 684 -11.55 62.45 -10.43
C ALA A 684 -10.40 62.71 -11.42
N ALA A 685 -10.71 62.72 -12.72
CA ALA A 685 -9.72 62.77 -13.80
C ALA A 685 -9.00 64.13 -13.97
N ASP A 686 -9.48 65.18 -13.31
CA ASP A 686 -8.88 66.52 -13.23
C ASP A 686 -7.93 66.68 -12.03
N HIS A 687 -7.83 65.67 -11.15
CA HIS A 687 -6.95 65.64 -9.99
C HIS A 687 -5.68 64.82 -10.24
N ALA A 688 -4.63 65.07 -9.45
CA ALA A 688 -3.40 64.27 -9.43
C ALA A 688 -2.83 64.18 -8.00
N TRP A 689 -2.05 63.13 -7.74
CA TRP A 689 -1.35 62.97 -6.47
C TRP A 689 -0.10 63.84 -6.38
N PHE A 690 0.20 64.35 -5.19
CA PHE A 690 1.43 65.06 -4.84
C PHE A 690 1.91 64.69 -3.43
N VAL A 691 3.19 64.96 -3.16
CA VAL A 691 3.80 64.82 -1.83
C VAL A 691 4.33 66.17 -1.37
N ALA A 692 4.04 66.57 -0.14
CA ALA A 692 4.51 67.83 0.43
C ALA A 692 5.76 67.58 1.29
N PHE A 693 6.94 67.99 0.80
CA PHE A 693 8.21 67.77 1.52
C PHE A 693 8.41 68.69 2.72
N GLY A 694 7.50 69.64 3.00
CA GLY A 694 7.46 70.36 4.27
C GLY A 694 7.21 69.39 5.42
N ASP A 695 6.14 68.62 5.33
CA ASP A 695 5.59 67.88 6.48
C ASP A 695 5.55 66.35 6.26
N GLY A 696 5.65 65.85 5.03
CA GLY A 696 5.62 64.41 4.67
C GLY A 696 4.26 63.88 4.18
N TYR A 697 3.29 64.78 4.00
CA TYR A 697 1.90 64.54 3.59
C TYR A 697 1.80 64.03 2.13
N ALA A 698 0.87 63.11 1.82
CA ALA A 698 0.45 62.80 0.44
C ALA A 698 -1.06 63.03 0.19
N TYR A 699 -1.39 63.84 -0.82
CA TYR A 699 -2.78 64.19 -1.20
C TYR A 699 -3.05 64.14 -2.69
N ARG A 700 -4.33 64.19 -3.02
CA ARG A 700 -4.90 64.56 -4.33
C ARG A 700 -5.41 66.00 -4.30
N SER A 701 -5.11 66.77 -5.35
CA SER A 701 -5.73 68.08 -5.64
C SER A 701 -5.84 68.30 -7.15
N THR A 702 -6.56 69.33 -7.56
CA THR A 702 -6.79 69.70 -8.97
C THR A 702 -5.49 70.05 -9.71
N ARG A 703 -5.37 69.60 -10.96
CA ARG A 703 -4.23 69.86 -11.87
C ARG A 703 -4.05 71.33 -12.30
N SER A 704 -4.99 72.20 -11.91
CA SER A 704 -4.96 73.65 -12.10
C SER A 704 -3.92 74.38 -11.25
N GLY A 705 -3.37 73.75 -10.22
CA GLY A 705 -2.25 74.30 -9.43
C GLY A 705 -0.94 74.34 -10.21
N SER A 706 0.03 75.10 -9.69
CA SER A 706 1.44 75.02 -10.09
C SER A 706 2.26 74.55 -8.90
N ASN A 707 3.09 73.52 -9.08
CA ASN A 707 3.83 72.87 -7.99
C ASN A 707 5.24 72.47 -8.47
N THR A 708 6.13 72.18 -7.53
CA THR A 708 7.51 71.77 -7.83
C THR A 708 7.60 70.35 -8.42
N VAL A 709 8.74 70.00 -9.00
CA VAL A 709 9.01 68.68 -9.59
C VAL A 709 10.42 68.21 -9.24
N ARG A 710 10.59 66.91 -8.95
CA ARG A 710 11.88 66.21 -8.86
C ARG A 710 11.83 64.98 -9.76
N LEU A 711 12.78 64.83 -10.68
CA LEU A 711 12.77 63.74 -11.65
C LEU A 711 13.51 62.48 -11.15
N VAL A 712 13.04 61.33 -11.63
CA VAL A 712 13.60 59.98 -11.42
C VAL A 712 13.85 59.33 -12.79
N ARG A 713 14.73 58.34 -12.90
CA ARG A 713 14.99 57.66 -14.19
C ARG A 713 13.94 56.59 -14.53
N SER A 714 13.80 56.33 -15.83
CA SER A 714 12.93 55.30 -16.40
C SER A 714 13.68 53.97 -16.56
N GLY A 715 12.95 52.87 -16.76
CA GLY A 715 13.53 51.53 -16.99
C GLY A 715 14.19 50.88 -15.76
N GLN A 716 14.44 51.64 -14.68
CA GLN A 716 14.79 51.10 -13.37
C GLN A 716 13.54 50.52 -12.71
N SER A 717 13.32 49.22 -12.86
CA SER A 717 12.43 48.49 -11.96
C SER A 717 13.06 48.43 -10.56
N SER A 718 12.23 48.56 -9.52
CA SER A 718 12.62 48.30 -8.14
C SER A 718 12.86 46.79 -7.97
N GLY A 719 14.04 46.33 -8.40
CA GLY A 719 14.43 44.92 -8.33
C GLY A 719 14.41 44.42 -6.90
N THR A 720 13.61 43.38 -6.64
CA THR A 720 13.53 42.73 -5.32
C THR A 720 14.50 41.56 -5.24
N VAL A 721 14.89 41.22 -4.00
CA VAL A 721 15.51 39.93 -3.69
C VAL A 721 14.52 38.78 -3.95
N PRO A 722 14.97 37.53 -4.20
CA PRO A 722 14.08 36.42 -4.50
C PRO A 722 13.21 36.06 -3.30
N VAL A 723 11.90 36.27 -3.41
CA VAL A 723 10.95 35.84 -2.38
C VAL A 723 10.53 34.42 -2.72
N CYS A 724 11.02 33.47 -1.93
CA CYS A 724 10.76 32.05 -2.12
C CYS A 724 9.48 31.61 -1.40
N THR A 725 8.78 30.64 -1.99
CA THR A 725 7.85 29.76 -1.27
C THR A 725 8.46 28.37 -1.23
N LEU A 726 8.31 27.68 -0.10
CA LEU A 726 8.81 26.32 0.10
C LEU A 726 7.64 25.36 0.25
N SER A 727 7.48 24.44 -0.69
CA SER A 727 6.51 23.35 -0.60
C SER A 727 7.20 22.01 -0.31
N ALA A 728 6.55 21.16 0.47
CA ALA A 728 6.96 19.77 0.71
C ALA A 728 5.92 18.84 0.07
N ASN A 729 6.36 17.89 -0.75
CA ASN A 729 5.47 16.95 -1.42
C ASN A 729 5.96 15.50 -1.26
N PRO A 730 5.23 14.63 -0.51
CA PRO A 730 4.10 14.96 0.37
C PRO A 730 4.54 15.75 1.62
N ALA A 731 3.66 16.59 2.18
CA ALA A 731 3.94 17.39 3.39
C ALA A 731 3.85 16.58 4.70
N SER A 732 3.21 15.41 4.65
CA SER A 732 3.20 14.42 5.73
C SER A 732 3.66 13.08 5.18
N ILE A 733 4.50 12.39 5.93
CA ILE A 733 5.01 11.05 5.60
C ILE A 733 4.79 10.09 6.78
N THR A 734 4.76 8.79 6.51
CA THR A 734 5.13 7.80 7.52
C THR A 734 6.62 7.89 7.81
N THR A 735 7.06 7.29 8.91
CA THR A 735 8.50 7.12 9.16
C THR A 735 9.11 6.26 8.06
N GLY A 736 10.33 6.58 7.66
CA GLY A 736 10.98 5.93 6.53
C GLY A 736 10.54 6.44 5.15
N GLY A 737 9.41 7.16 5.06
CA GLY A 737 8.96 7.80 3.82
C GLY A 737 9.86 8.97 3.40
N SER A 738 9.78 9.35 2.11
CA SER A 738 10.51 10.49 1.54
C SER A 738 9.57 11.62 1.13
N SER A 739 10.04 12.86 1.25
CA SER A 739 9.38 14.08 0.75
C SER A 739 10.34 14.89 -0.12
N THR A 740 9.83 15.49 -1.19
CA THR A 740 10.59 16.44 -2.01
C THR A 740 10.20 17.87 -1.67
N LEU A 741 11.19 18.62 -1.19
CA LEU A 741 11.13 20.04 -0.91
C LEU A 741 11.43 20.82 -2.20
N THR A 742 10.57 21.78 -2.55
CA THR A 742 10.71 22.62 -3.76
C THR A 742 10.62 24.10 -3.41
N ALA A 743 11.63 24.88 -3.81
CA ALA A 743 11.77 26.30 -3.58
C ALA A 743 11.38 27.11 -4.83
N ASN A 744 10.20 27.73 -4.84
CA ASN A 744 9.72 28.53 -5.96
C ASN A 744 9.90 30.02 -5.63
N CYS A 745 10.87 30.70 -6.26
CA CYS A 745 11.22 32.08 -5.93
C CYS A 745 10.85 33.09 -7.03
N SER A 746 10.30 34.23 -6.62
CA SER A 746 9.97 35.36 -7.50
C SER A 746 10.59 36.66 -6.97
N PRO A 747 11.37 37.41 -7.78
CA PRO A 747 11.96 36.99 -9.06
C PRO A 747 12.88 35.78 -8.88
N ALA A 748 13.21 35.10 -9.98
CA ALA A 748 13.98 33.86 -9.95
C ALA A 748 15.34 34.02 -9.22
N ALA A 749 15.67 33.06 -8.36
CA ALA A 749 16.97 32.99 -7.70
C ALA A 749 18.02 32.36 -8.62
N SER A 750 19.24 32.90 -8.56
CA SER A 750 20.44 32.36 -9.21
C SER A 750 21.18 31.30 -8.37
N SER A 751 20.90 31.25 -7.06
CA SER A 751 21.41 30.23 -6.14
C SER A 751 20.50 30.11 -4.92
N TYR A 752 20.53 28.95 -4.26
CA TYR A 752 19.69 28.60 -3.11
C TYR A 752 20.57 28.24 -1.92
N THR A 753 20.15 28.63 -0.72
CA THR A 753 20.81 28.28 0.55
C THR A 753 19.80 27.56 1.44
N TRP A 754 20.01 26.27 1.63
CA TRP A 754 19.12 25.38 2.41
C TRP A 754 19.66 25.13 3.82
N THR A 755 18.75 25.07 4.79
CA THR A 755 19.05 24.69 6.18
C THR A 755 18.05 23.68 6.70
N GLY A 756 18.55 22.68 7.42
CA GLY A 756 17.75 21.56 7.95
C GLY A 756 18.10 20.25 7.24
N GLY A 757 18.46 19.24 8.04
CA GLY A 757 18.70 17.87 7.57
C GLY A 757 19.72 17.76 6.43
N THR A 758 19.50 16.78 5.56
CA THR A 758 20.36 16.42 4.43
C THR A 758 20.42 17.46 3.31
N CYS A 759 19.55 18.49 3.31
CA CYS A 759 19.61 19.58 2.33
C CYS A 759 20.74 20.59 2.59
N THR A 760 21.38 20.54 3.76
CA THR A 760 22.37 21.53 4.19
C THR A 760 23.60 21.52 3.25
N GLY A 761 23.71 22.55 2.40
CA GLY A 761 24.77 22.68 1.38
C GLY A 761 24.32 22.47 -0.08
N THR A 762 23.08 22.04 -0.32
CA THR A 762 22.51 21.96 -1.69
C THR A 762 22.34 23.34 -2.30
N THR A 763 22.64 23.51 -3.59
CA THR A 763 22.55 24.81 -4.30
C THR A 763 21.39 24.93 -5.29
N GLY A 764 20.67 23.83 -5.53
CA GLY A 764 19.53 23.76 -6.46
C GLY A 764 18.18 24.18 -5.85
N ALA A 765 17.18 24.34 -6.71
CA ALA A 765 15.82 24.76 -6.34
C ALA A 765 14.97 23.67 -5.66
N SER A 766 15.49 22.45 -5.51
CA SER A 766 14.81 21.33 -4.86
C SER A 766 15.78 20.44 -4.08
N CYS A 767 15.23 19.69 -3.13
CA CYS A 767 15.96 18.74 -2.30
C CYS A 767 14.99 17.61 -1.87
N SER A 768 15.45 16.36 -1.83
CA SER A 768 14.67 15.23 -1.30
C SER A 768 15.19 14.80 0.07
N VAL A 769 14.26 14.52 0.99
CA VAL A 769 14.56 14.23 2.40
C VAL A 769 13.69 13.10 2.94
N SER A 770 14.23 12.30 3.86
CA SER A 770 13.51 11.24 4.57
C SER A 770 13.70 11.37 6.09
N PRO A 771 13.10 12.39 6.74
CA PRO A 771 13.27 12.59 8.18
C PRO A 771 12.55 11.49 8.98
N THR A 772 13.21 11.01 10.05
CA THR A 772 12.66 9.99 10.96
C THR A 772 11.76 10.55 12.07
N ALA A 773 11.70 11.88 12.21
CA ALA A 773 10.84 12.61 13.12
C ALA A 773 10.38 13.94 12.48
N THR A 774 9.25 14.49 12.93
CA THR A 774 8.69 15.75 12.42
C THR A 774 9.73 16.87 12.45
N MET A 775 10.04 17.46 11.29
CA MET A 775 11.19 18.34 11.12
C MET A 775 10.89 19.51 10.18
N SER A 776 11.38 20.70 10.57
CA SER A 776 11.28 21.91 9.76
C SER A 776 12.56 22.14 8.95
N TYR A 777 12.37 22.63 7.73
CA TYR A 777 13.38 22.98 6.75
C TYR A 777 13.17 24.42 6.29
N SER A 778 14.23 25.12 5.90
CA SER A 778 14.09 26.42 5.24
C SER A 778 15.08 26.66 4.12
N VAL A 779 14.71 27.55 3.19
CA VAL A 779 15.48 27.90 2.01
C VAL A 779 15.44 29.41 1.74
N ALA A 780 16.60 30.01 1.51
CA ALA A 780 16.74 31.39 1.03
C ALA A 780 17.26 31.40 -0.42
N GLY A 781 16.63 32.19 -1.29
CA GLY A 781 17.06 32.38 -2.68
C GLY A 781 17.90 33.65 -2.82
N THR A 782 18.95 33.61 -3.66
CA THR A 782 19.84 34.76 -3.93
C THR A 782 19.87 35.12 -5.41
N ASN A 783 19.75 36.40 -5.74
CA ASN A 783 19.96 36.95 -7.09
C ASN A 783 21.00 38.09 -7.06
N THR A 784 21.13 38.83 -8.16
CA THR A 784 22.06 39.96 -8.31
C THR A 784 21.72 41.19 -7.45
N VAL A 785 20.54 41.23 -6.81
CA VAL A 785 20.14 42.26 -5.84
C VAL A 785 20.53 41.83 -4.41
N GLY A 786 20.41 40.54 -4.11
CA GLY A 786 20.79 39.98 -2.81
C GLY A 786 20.03 38.69 -2.47
N THR A 787 20.14 38.27 -1.20
CA THR A 787 19.47 37.11 -0.63
C THR A 787 18.12 37.49 -0.03
N GLY A 788 17.05 36.76 -0.37
CA GLY A 788 15.73 36.93 0.22
C GLY A 788 15.59 36.27 1.59
N ALA A 789 14.50 36.59 2.29
CA ALA A 789 14.17 35.95 3.57
C ALA A 789 13.96 34.43 3.39
N PRO A 790 14.38 33.59 4.35
CA PRO A 790 14.22 32.14 4.25
C PRO A 790 12.76 31.72 4.37
N ALA A 791 12.27 30.96 3.39
CA ALA A 791 10.95 30.34 3.42
C ALA A 791 11.04 28.97 4.10
N SER A 792 10.10 28.64 4.98
CA SER A 792 10.12 27.43 5.80
C SER A 792 8.94 26.49 5.53
N ALA A 793 9.20 25.17 5.56
CA ALA A 793 8.16 24.14 5.56
C ALA A 793 8.48 23.07 6.62
N THR A 794 7.44 22.50 7.22
CA THR A 794 7.55 21.39 8.18
C THR A 794 7.02 20.12 7.54
N ILE A 795 7.84 19.06 7.53
CA ILE A 795 7.40 17.72 7.16
C ILE A 795 6.93 17.02 8.43
N THR A 796 5.67 16.62 8.46
CA THR A 796 5.10 15.87 9.57
C THR A 796 5.40 14.39 9.41
N VAL A 797 6.07 13.78 10.39
CA VAL A 797 6.36 12.35 10.39
C VAL A 797 5.39 11.66 11.33
N THR A 798 4.39 11.01 10.75
CA THR A 798 3.45 10.18 11.48
C THR A 798 4.13 8.84 11.79
N ALA A 799 4.17 8.44 13.06
CA ALA A 799 4.45 7.05 13.39
C ALA A 799 3.26 6.22 12.93
N ASN A 800 3.48 5.25 12.05
CA ASN A 800 2.43 4.30 11.70
C ASN A 800 2.08 3.48 12.95
N THR A 801 0.79 3.26 13.15
CA THR A 801 0.26 2.50 14.30
C THR A 801 -0.48 1.25 13.85
N THR A 802 -0.31 0.84 12.58
CA THR A 802 -1.05 -0.24 11.95
C THR A 802 -0.36 -1.58 12.19
N SER A 803 -0.36 -2.03 13.44
CA SER A 803 0.28 -3.27 13.89
C SER A 803 -0.10 -4.47 13.03
N TYR A 804 0.87 -5.09 12.37
CA TYR A 804 0.67 -6.26 11.52
C TYR A 804 0.76 -7.58 12.30
N THR A 805 0.26 -8.66 11.71
CA THR A 805 0.38 -10.03 12.25
C THR A 805 1.50 -10.75 11.50
N VAL A 806 2.62 -11.02 12.16
CA VAL A 806 3.74 -11.80 11.62
C VAL A 806 3.49 -13.28 11.94
N PRO A 807 3.20 -14.14 10.93
CA PRO A 807 3.04 -15.57 11.13
C PRO A 807 4.38 -16.30 11.03
N GLY A 808 4.67 -17.15 12.01
CA GLY A 808 5.68 -18.18 11.93
C GLY A 808 5.19 -19.44 11.19
N THR A 809 6.06 -20.43 11.10
CA THR A 809 5.89 -21.56 10.17
C THR A 809 5.54 -22.87 10.88
N LEU A 810 6.11 -23.99 10.39
CA LEU A 810 6.08 -25.32 11.03
C LEU A 810 7.53 -25.80 11.33
N GLY A 811 8.46 -24.85 11.42
CA GLY A 811 9.88 -25.06 11.70
C GLY A 811 10.36 -24.01 12.71
N ASN A 812 11.64 -24.07 13.08
CA ASN A 812 12.19 -23.21 14.14
C ASN A 812 12.53 -21.82 13.56
N ASP A 813 11.75 -20.81 13.92
CA ASP A 813 11.88 -19.44 13.43
C ASP A 813 12.52 -18.49 14.48
N VAL A 814 13.06 -17.37 13.99
CA VAL A 814 13.74 -16.35 14.83
C VAL A 814 13.13 -14.98 14.54
N PHE A 815 12.46 -14.40 15.53
CA PHE A 815 11.76 -13.13 15.40
C PHE A 815 12.49 -12.03 16.16
N VAL A 816 12.80 -10.92 15.49
CA VAL A 816 13.20 -9.67 16.13
C VAL A 816 11.96 -8.78 16.24
N LEU A 817 11.71 -8.22 17.42
CA LEU A 817 10.52 -7.39 17.63
C LEU A 817 10.71 -5.98 17.04
N THR A 818 9.77 -5.60 16.18
CA THR A 818 9.71 -4.39 15.34
C THR A 818 8.29 -3.79 15.36
N ALA A 819 8.15 -2.54 14.89
CA ALA A 819 6.92 -1.79 14.55
C ALA A 819 5.70 -1.75 15.51
N GLY A 820 5.66 -2.56 16.58
CA GLY A 820 4.43 -2.87 17.33
C GLY A 820 3.67 -4.08 16.78
N ASN A 821 4.35 -4.97 16.05
CA ASN A 821 3.77 -6.14 15.40
C ASN A 821 3.30 -7.22 16.41
N TYR A 822 2.40 -8.08 15.94
CA TYR A 822 1.84 -9.23 16.66
C TYR A 822 2.48 -10.49 16.10
N TYR A 823 3.29 -11.17 16.89
CA TYR A 823 4.04 -12.36 16.50
C TYR A 823 3.33 -13.62 16.99
N TYR A 824 3.11 -14.55 16.08
CA TYR A 824 2.52 -15.87 16.34
C TYR A 824 3.44 -16.94 15.75
N GLY A 825 4.02 -17.82 16.57
CA GLY A 825 5.02 -18.80 16.10
C GLY A 825 4.53 -19.83 15.10
N GLY A 826 3.22 -20.14 15.12
CA GLY A 826 2.70 -21.27 14.35
C GLY A 826 2.99 -22.55 15.13
N GLY A 827 4.02 -23.29 14.73
CA GLY A 827 4.55 -24.40 15.52
C GLY A 827 6.01 -24.72 15.21
N GLY A 828 6.83 -24.87 16.23
CA GLY A 828 8.28 -25.01 16.09
C GLY A 828 8.94 -24.86 17.45
N ASN A 829 10.25 -24.66 17.48
CA ASN A 829 10.97 -24.20 18.68
C ASN A 829 11.51 -22.79 18.40
N ASP A 830 10.68 -21.78 18.62
CA ASP A 830 10.91 -20.42 18.15
C ASP A 830 11.66 -19.54 19.15
N THR A 831 12.36 -18.52 18.64
CA THR A 831 13.11 -17.56 19.44
C THR A 831 12.68 -16.12 19.17
N TYR A 832 12.17 -15.44 20.20
CA TYR A 832 11.73 -14.04 20.15
C TYR A 832 12.75 -13.11 20.83
N ILE A 833 13.27 -12.13 20.11
CA ILE A 833 14.33 -11.23 20.55
C ILE A 833 13.75 -9.85 20.84
N ILE A 834 13.83 -9.46 22.11
CA ILE A 834 13.40 -8.15 22.60
C ILE A 834 14.63 -7.24 22.71
N SER A 835 14.66 -6.16 21.93
CA SER A 835 15.68 -5.10 22.03
C SER A 835 15.07 -3.71 21.88
N PRO A 836 15.48 -2.71 22.68
CA PRO A 836 15.08 -1.31 22.48
C PRO A 836 15.73 -0.67 21.24
N ASN A 837 16.71 -1.34 20.61
CA ASN A 837 17.38 -0.90 19.39
C ASN A 837 16.56 -1.21 18.13
N THR A 838 15.68 -2.22 18.18
CA THR A 838 14.84 -2.67 17.05
C THR A 838 13.35 -2.39 17.29
N LEU A 839 12.88 -2.51 18.54
CA LEU A 839 11.49 -2.25 18.87
C LEU A 839 11.26 -0.74 19.10
N ARG A 840 10.63 -0.10 18.13
CA ARG A 840 10.36 1.34 18.06
C ARG A 840 9.73 1.93 19.34
N SER A 841 10.19 3.12 19.74
CA SER A 841 9.64 3.88 20.87
C SER A 841 8.11 4.08 20.81
N GLY A 842 7.41 3.80 21.92
CA GLY A 842 5.98 4.08 22.10
C GLY A 842 5.00 3.08 21.47
N VAL A 843 5.48 2.09 20.72
CA VAL A 843 4.63 1.01 20.17
C VAL A 843 4.30 -0.05 21.23
N THR A 844 3.39 -0.98 20.93
CA THR A 844 3.13 -2.18 21.75
C THR A 844 3.14 -3.43 20.88
N ALA A 845 4.25 -4.16 20.89
CA ALA A 845 4.34 -5.47 20.24
C ALA A 845 3.71 -6.56 21.12
N LYS A 846 3.26 -7.64 20.50
CA LYS A 846 2.65 -8.80 21.20
C LYS A 846 3.25 -10.11 20.72
N ILE A 847 3.49 -11.03 21.64
CA ILE A 847 3.93 -12.41 21.37
C ILE A 847 2.79 -13.32 21.84
N VAL A 848 2.29 -14.16 20.94
CA VAL A 848 1.16 -15.07 21.17
C VAL A 848 1.47 -16.43 20.53
N ASP A 849 2.05 -17.31 21.32
CA ASP A 849 2.54 -18.60 20.84
C ASP A 849 2.31 -19.67 21.92
N SER A 850 2.04 -20.90 21.46
CA SER A 850 1.46 -21.96 22.27
C SER A 850 1.84 -23.38 21.85
N GLU A 851 2.63 -23.55 20.79
CA GLU A 851 3.02 -24.85 20.24
C GLU A 851 4.54 -24.99 20.20
N GLY A 852 5.06 -26.06 20.80
CA GLY A 852 6.50 -26.31 20.88
C GLY A 852 7.18 -25.66 22.09
N ASP A 853 8.50 -25.44 21.99
CA ASP A 853 9.40 -25.37 23.15
C ASP A 853 10.13 -24.02 23.25
N ASN A 854 9.35 -22.94 23.20
CA ASN A 854 9.74 -21.62 22.69
C ASN A 854 10.45 -20.70 23.70
N LEU A 855 11.24 -19.76 23.18
CA LEU A 855 12.26 -19.00 23.91
C LEU A 855 12.14 -17.49 23.70
N ILE A 856 12.22 -16.72 24.78
CA ILE A 856 12.27 -15.24 24.75
C ILE A 856 13.64 -14.77 25.23
N GLN A 857 14.37 -14.06 24.37
CA GLN A 857 15.64 -13.42 24.68
C GLN A 857 15.43 -11.93 24.95
N LEU A 858 15.89 -11.46 26.10
CA LEU A 858 16.10 -10.03 26.35
C LEU A 858 17.56 -9.71 25.98
N ALA A 859 17.74 -8.80 25.01
CA ALA A 859 19.04 -8.40 24.48
C ALA A 859 19.95 -7.79 25.57
N ASP A 860 21.26 -7.88 25.36
CA ASP A 860 22.22 -7.43 26.37
C ASP A 860 22.20 -5.92 26.63
N GLY A 861 22.50 -5.52 27.87
CA GLY A 861 22.52 -4.14 28.35
C GLY A 861 21.16 -3.42 28.38
N MET A 862 20.08 -4.05 27.88
CA MET A 862 18.79 -3.38 27.78
C MET A 862 18.21 -3.04 29.17
N THR A 863 17.50 -1.92 29.26
CA THR A 863 16.80 -1.51 30.48
C THR A 863 15.29 -1.72 30.34
N VAL A 864 14.73 -2.54 31.22
CA VAL A 864 13.28 -2.70 31.42
C VAL A 864 12.82 -1.63 32.39
N ALA A 865 12.26 -0.55 31.87
CA ALA A 865 11.80 0.60 32.66
C ALA A 865 10.71 0.20 33.67
N ALA A 866 9.80 -0.69 33.28
CA ALA A 866 8.81 -1.30 34.17
C ALA A 866 8.39 -2.70 33.68
N SER A 867 8.00 -3.58 34.59
CA SER A 867 7.44 -4.89 34.25
C SER A 867 6.22 -5.25 35.12
N THR A 868 5.25 -5.93 34.52
CA THR A 868 3.98 -6.34 35.13
C THR A 868 3.70 -7.79 34.78
N PHE A 869 3.45 -8.63 35.79
CA PHE A 869 3.35 -10.08 35.66
C PHE A 869 2.00 -10.60 36.14
N TYR A 870 1.40 -11.49 35.37
CA TYR A 870 0.19 -12.25 35.66
C TYR A 870 0.54 -13.75 35.70
N ALA A 871 -0.43 -14.61 36.03
CA ALA A 871 -0.20 -16.05 36.16
C ALA A 871 0.28 -16.72 34.85
N ASP A 872 -0.19 -16.24 33.69
CA ASP A 872 0.17 -16.77 32.36
C ASP A 872 0.33 -15.64 31.31
N ALA A 873 0.73 -14.44 31.74
CA ALA A 873 1.02 -13.32 30.85
C ALA A 873 2.00 -12.33 31.50
N ALA A 874 2.82 -11.65 30.69
CA ALA A 874 3.72 -10.61 31.14
C ALA A 874 3.64 -9.38 30.24
N GLN A 875 3.86 -8.19 30.80
CA GLN A 875 4.08 -6.96 30.04
C GLN A 875 5.38 -6.31 30.49
N LEU A 876 6.28 -6.08 29.53
CA LEU A 876 7.51 -5.32 29.72
C LEU A 876 7.34 -3.94 29.08
N THR A 877 7.88 -2.90 29.72
CA THR A 877 8.03 -1.55 29.16
C THR A 877 9.52 -1.23 29.11
N LEU A 878 10.03 -0.88 27.94
CA LEU A 878 11.45 -0.66 27.70
C LEU A 878 11.85 0.81 27.99
N SER A 879 13.15 1.08 28.11
CA SER A 879 13.68 2.45 28.31
C SER A 879 13.26 3.46 27.23
N ASN A 880 13.03 3.01 25.99
CA ASN A 880 12.53 3.84 24.90
C ASN A 880 11.00 4.03 24.90
N GLY A 881 10.29 3.55 25.94
CA GLY A 881 8.84 3.64 26.08
C GLY A 881 8.03 2.62 25.26
N ALA A 882 8.68 1.76 24.46
CA ALA A 882 8.01 0.64 23.81
C ALA A 882 7.52 -0.39 24.82
N LYS A 883 6.49 -1.16 24.44
CA LYS A 883 5.93 -2.24 25.27
C LYS A 883 5.96 -3.57 24.53
N VAL A 884 6.16 -4.64 25.28
CA VAL A 884 5.99 -6.02 24.81
C VAL A 884 4.98 -6.72 25.71
N GLN A 885 3.94 -7.31 25.12
CA GLN A 885 2.98 -8.16 25.82
C GLN A 885 3.22 -9.63 25.42
N ILE A 886 3.44 -10.49 26.41
CA ILE A 886 3.68 -11.92 26.24
C ILE A 886 2.44 -12.64 26.76
N LEU A 887 1.69 -13.32 25.89
CA LEU A 887 0.48 -14.06 26.25
C LEU A 887 0.79 -15.57 26.21
N GLY A 888 0.38 -16.30 27.26
CA GLY A 888 0.85 -17.68 27.46
C GLY A 888 2.24 -17.74 28.13
N ALA A 889 2.62 -16.72 28.89
CA ALA A 889 3.97 -16.50 29.39
C ALA A 889 4.55 -17.67 30.22
N SER A 890 3.70 -18.52 30.82
CA SER A 890 4.16 -19.72 31.56
C SER A 890 4.72 -20.83 30.68
N ARG A 891 4.46 -20.78 29.36
CA ARG A 891 4.89 -21.76 28.36
C ARG A 891 6.24 -21.44 27.75
N PHE A 892 6.69 -20.19 27.85
CA PHE A 892 7.96 -19.74 27.32
C PHE A 892 9.11 -19.99 28.29
N LYS A 893 10.27 -20.26 27.73
CA LYS A 893 11.57 -20.16 28.38
C LYS A 893 12.13 -18.76 28.18
N PHE A 894 12.99 -18.31 29.09
CA PHE A 894 13.54 -16.96 29.07
C PHE A 894 15.07 -16.98 29.15
N GLN A 895 15.72 -16.05 28.47
CA GLN A 895 17.15 -15.76 28.58
C GLN A 895 17.37 -14.25 28.77
N LEU A 896 18.27 -13.90 29.68
CA LEU A 896 18.65 -12.52 29.99
C LEU A 896 20.09 -12.28 29.50
N GLY A 897 20.28 -11.31 28.60
CA GLY A 897 21.58 -10.96 28.03
C GLY A 897 21.95 -11.75 26.77
N ALA A 898 21.00 -12.44 26.14
CA ALA A 898 21.25 -13.29 24.97
C ALA A 898 20.89 -12.59 23.64
N ASN A 899 21.54 -13.01 22.54
CA ASN A 899 21.33 -12.47 21.20
C ASN A 899 21.65 -13.53 20.12
N ALA A 900 20.65 -14.30 19.70
CA ALA A 900 20.81 -15.43 18.78
C ALA A 900 21.52 -15.11 17.43
N PRO A 901 21.29 -13.95 16.77
CA PRO A 901 22.08 -13.53 15.60
C PRO A 901 23.60 -13.50 15.79
N ALA A 902 24.11 -13.20 17.00
CA ALA A 902 25.55 -13.26 17.32
C ALA A 902 26.01 -14.64 17.83
N GLY A 903 25.07 -15.57 18.04
CA GLY A 903 25.30 -16.82 18.75
C GLY A 903 25.38 -16.65 20.28
N ASP A 904 25.07 -15.47 20.81
CA ASP A 904 25.21 -15.17 22.23
C ASP A 904 24.02 -15.75 23.03
N THR A 905 24.32 -16.55 24.06
CA THR A 905 23.32 -17.31 24.85
C THR A 905 23.50 -17.10 26.35
N ALA A 906 22.45 -17.40 27.14
CA ALA A 906 22.46 -17.25 28.60
C ALA A 906 21.82 -18.44 29.30
N ALA A 907 21.80 -18.44 30.64
CA ALA A 907 21.04 -19.42 31.41
C ALA A 907 19.55 -19.41 31.01
N ILE A 908 18.99 -20.59 30.78
CA ILE A 908 17.58 -20.76 30.42
C ILE A 908 16.75 -20.77 31.71
N LEU A 909 15.82 -19.83 31.82
CA LEU A 909 14.94 -19.64 32.98
C LEU A 909 13.50 -20.09 32.65
N THR A 910 12.82 -20.70 33.62
CA THR A 910 11.35 -20.81 33.61
C THR A 910 10.71 -19.44 33.82
N TYR A 911 9.42 -19.30 33.50
CA TYR A 911 8.67 -18.07 33.77
C TYR A 911 8.76 -17.62 35.25
N SER A 912 8.69 -18.55 36.21
CA SER A 912 8.88 -18.28 37.63
C SER A 912 10.26 -17.71 37.97
N GLU A 913 11.33 -18.23 37.37
CA GLU A 913 12.71 -17.78 37.60
C GLU A 913 12.98 -16.44 36.90
N PHE A 914 12.39 -16.20 35.73
CA PHE A 914 12.41 -14.92 35.04
C PHE A 914 11.72 -13.81 35.85
N VAL A 915 10.50 -14.08 36.34
CA VAL A 915 9.76 -13.14 37.22
C VAL A 915 10.55 -12.85 38.50
N SER A 916 11.19 -13.88 39.09
CA SER A 916 12.07 -13.73 40.26
C SER A 916 13.33 -12.90 39.94
N SER A 917 13.93 -13.09 38.77
CA SER A 917 15.13 -12.36 38.32
C SER A 917 14.85 -10.85 38.15
N LEU A 918 13.65 -10.49 37.68
CA LEU A 918 13.20 -9.09 37.62
C LEU A 918 12.68 -8.56 38.98
N GLY A 919 12.76 -9.34 40.06
CA GLY A 919 12.45 -8.91 41.43
C GLY A 919 10.97 -8.99 41.84
N ALA A 920 10.17 -9.79 41.15
CA ALA A 920 8.75 -10.04 41.48
C ALA A 920 8.51 -11.50 41.93
N SER A 921 7.28 -11.84 42.32
CA SER A 921 6.87 -13.23 42.58
C SER A 921 5.45 -13.50 42.07
N LEU A 922 5.24 -14.70 41.54
CA LEU A 922 3.92 -15.21 41.13
C LEU A 922 3.10 -15.77 42.30
N SER A 923 3.68 -15.94 43.49
CA SER A 923 3.02 -16.53 44.67
C SER A 923 2.24 -15.51 45.53
N GLY A 924 2.06 -14.28 45.05
CA GLY A 924 1.41 -13.18 45.76
C GLY A 924 0.13 -12.69 45.07
N THR A 925 -0.31 -11.49 45.44
CA THR A 925 -1.41 -10.81 44.72
C THR A 925 -0.96 -10.42 43.32
N LEU A 926 -1.76 -10.78 42.31
CA LEU A 926 -1.49 -10.47 40.90
C LEU A 926 -2.39 -9.33 40.40
N PRO A 927 -1.91 -8.49 39.47
CA PRO A 927 -0.58 -8.55 38.84
C PRO A 927 0.54 -8.07 39.78
N ALA A 928 1.67 -8.78 39.74
CA ALA A 928 2.88 -8.40 40.44
C ALA A 928 3.71 -7.43 39.57
N SER A 929 4.32 -6.42 40.19
CA SER A 929 5.28 -5.52 39.50
C SER A 929 6.71 -5.92 39.81
N GLY A 930 7.57 -5.92 38.80
CA GLY A 930 9.02 -6.09 38.99
C GLY A 930 9.73 -4.78 39.33
N THR A 931 11.06 -4.88 39.46
CA THR A 931 11.95 -3.75 39.73
C THR A 931 11.89 -2.73 38.59
N ALA A 932 11.54 -1.48 38.91
CA ALA A 932 11.56 -0.40 37.93
C ALA A 932 13.00 -0.06 37.53
N GLY A 933 13.24 0.10 36.22
CA GLY A 933 14.58 0.36 35.69
C GLY A 933 15.55 -0.84 35.79
N TYR A 934 15.04 -2.07 35.78
CA TYR A 934 15.87 -3.28 35.79
C TYR A 934 16.78 -3.32 34.56
N VAL A 935 18.10 -3.49 34.77
CA VAL A 935 19.10 -3.59 33.70
C VAL A 935 19.45 -5.07 33.47
N VAL A 936 19.38 -5.51 32.22
CA VAL A 936 19.75 -6.86 31.80
C VAL A 936 21.28 -7.04 31.84
N SER A 937 21.72 -8.19 32.33
CA SER A 937 23.11 -8.47 32.70
C SER A 937 23.97 -9.00 31.54
N THR A 938 25.17 -8.43 31.39
CA THR A 938 26.17 -8.71 30.34
C THR A 938 26.94 -10.03 30.56
N GLY A 939 26.20 -11.13 30.78
CA GLY A 939 26.70 -12.42 31.22
C GLY A 939 26.48 -13.55 30.22
N PHE A 940 26.73 -13.31 28.93
CA PHE A 940 26.48 -14.29 27.87
C PHE A 940 27.68 -15.23 27.59
N THR A 941 27.35 -16.38 27.00
CA THR A 941 28.29 -17.35 26.42
C THR A 941 27.98 -17.54 24.94
N GLN A 942 28.98 -17.44 24.07
CA GLN A 942 28.79 -17.75 22.65
C GLN A 942 28.54 -19.26 22.46
N ALA A 943 27.50 -19.61 21.72
CA ALA A 943 27.13 -20.98 21.40
C ALA A 943 28.16 -21.66 20.50
N SER A 944 28.51 -22.91 20.81
CA SER A 944 29.44 -23.72 20.02
C SER A 944 28.86 -24.25 18.70
N ALA A 945 27.58 -24.00 18.43
CA ALA A 945 26.88 -24.43 17.21
C ALA A 945 25.70 -23.48 16.89
N PRO A 946 25.24 -23.42 15.63
CA PRO A 946 23.98 -22.77 15.24
C PRO A 946 22.75 -23.38 15.93
N VAL A 947 21.65 -22.62 15.95
CA VAL A 947 20.33 -23.15 16.34
C VAL A 947 19.93 -24.24 15.33
N PRO A 948 19.48 -25.44 15.78
CA PRO A 948 19.06 -26.49 14.87
C PRO A 948 17.84 -26.06 14.04
N SER A 949 18.02 -25.77 12.75
CA SER A 949 16.93 -25.38 11.86
C SER A 949 16.22 -26.60 11.27
N VAL A 950 14.98 -26.85 11.71
CA VAL A 950 14.09 -27.81 11.05
C VAL A 950 13.57 -27.17 9.76
N ALA A 951 13.92 -27.75 8.60
CA ALA A 951 13.47 -27.25 7.31
C ALA A 951 12.02 -27.66 7.05
N GLY A 952 11.09 -26.72 7.23
CA GLY A 952 9.68 -26.87 6.85
C GLY A 952 9.46 -26.78 5.34
N SER A 953 8.21 -26.92 4.90
CA SER A 953 7.81 -26.54 3.55
C SER A 953 7.98 -25.03 3.37
N SER A 954 8.82 -24.60 2.42
CA SER A 954 9.23 -23.20 2.24
C SER A 954 8.06 -22.22 2.25
N TYR A 955 7.97 -21.40 3.30
CA TYR A 955 6.90 -20.42 3.45
C TYR A 955 7.29 -19.09 2.80
N THR A 956 6.32 -18.18 2.69
CA THR A 956 6.53 -16.78 2.28
C THR A 956 6.19 -15.88 3.46
N VAL A 957 7.21 -15.29 4.06
CA VAL A 957 7.07 -14.25 5.09
C VAL A 957 6.85 -12.90 4.38
N PRO A 958 5.68 -12.26 4.54
CA PRO A 958 5.45 -10.90 4.04
C PRO A 958 6.02 -9.86 5.03
N GLY A 959 6.74 -8.88 4.51
CA GLY A 959 7.04 -7.62 5.19
C GLY A 959 5.81 -6.71 5.26
N THR A 960 5.91 -5.62 6.02
CA THR A 960 4.76 -4.73 6.31
C THR A 960 4.73 -3.49 5.40
N LEU A 961 4.24 -2.35 5.91
CA LEU A 961 4.37 -1.04 5.27
C LEU A 961 5.22 -0.09 6.15
N ASP A 962 6.00 -0.66 7.07
CA ASP A 962 6.82 0.00 8.08
C ASP A 962 8.24 -0.58 8.11
N ASP A 963 9.20 0.19 8.64
CA ASP A 963 10.60 -0.23 8.77
C ASP A 963 10.74 -1.51 9.64
N ASP A 964 10.89 -2.67 9.01
CA ASP A 964 11.01 -3.97 9.68
C ASP A 964 12.47 -4.44 9.85
N VAL A 965 12.70 -5.32 10.83
CA VAL A 965 14.00 -5.97 11.09
C VAL A 965 13.77 -7.48 11.07
N LEU A 966 14.20 -8.11 9.98
CA LEU A 966 13.90 -9.51 9.67
C LEU A 966 15.16 -10.37 9.80
N VAL A 967 15.01 -11.55 10.42
CA VAL A 967 16.09 -12.53 10.55
C VAL A 967 15.73 -13.75 9.71
N PRO A 968 16.46 -14.02 8.61
CA PRO A 968 16.26 -15.23 7.86
C PRO A 968 16.46 -16.51 8.68
N SER A 969 15.43 -17.35 8.65
CA SER A 969 15.28 -18.66 9.30
C SER A 969 14.70 -19.67 8.28
N GLY A 970 14.71 -20.96 8.64
CA GLY A 970 13.95 -22.05 7.99
C GLY A 970 14.27 -22.41 6.51
N GLY A 971 14.89 -21.52 5.74
CA GLY A 971 14.84 -21.55 4.27
C GLY A 971 13.63 -20.82 3.68
N ASN A 972 13.08 -19.84 4.40
CA ASN A 972 11.89 -19.09 4.00
C ASN A 972 12.16 -18.07 2.88
N ASN A 973 11.10 -17.69 2.16
CA ASN A 973 11.09 -16.56 1.23
C ASN A 973 10.61 -15.31 1.97
N TYR A 974 11.43 -14.29 2.06
CA TYR A 974 11.09 -12.98 2.60
C TYR A 974 10.78 -12.06 1.43
N LEU A 975 9.52 -11.61 1.36
CA LEU A 975 9.10 -10.55 0.45
C LEU A 975 8.99 -9.27 1.27
N GLY A 976 9.87 -8.31 1.04
CA GLY A 976 9.68 -6.97 1.60
C GLY A 976 8.37 -6.35 1.10
N GLY A 977 7.78 -5.51 1.94
CA GLY A 977 6.56 -4.78 1.58
C GLY A 977 6.91 -3.37 1.16
N GLY A 978 6.65 -2.40 2.04
CA GLY A 978 7.22 -1.06 2.00
C GLY A 978 7.73 -0.67 3.39
N GLY A 979 8.64 0.29 3.46
CA GLY A 979 9.42 0.57 4.67
C GLY A 979 10.90 0.69 4.31
N ASN A 980 11.80 0.73 5.30
CA ASN A 980 13.24 0.58 5.08
C ASN A 980 13.74 -0.63 5.88
N ASP A 981 13.65 -1.80 5.26
CA ASP A 981 13.78 -3.08 5.93
C ASP A 981 15.25 -3.50 6.14
N THR A 982 15.54 -4.09 7.29
CA THR A 982 16.87 -4.57 7.68
C THR A 982 16.88 -6.09 7.82
N TYR A 983 17.59 -6.77 6.93
CA TYR A 983 17.71 -8.23 6.89
C TYR A 983 19.03 -8.69 7.51
N ILE A 984 18.96 -9.43 8.62
CA ILE A 984 20.14 -9.81 9.41
C ILE A 984 20.60 -11.24 9.08
N ILE A 985 21.69 -11.35 8.32
CA ILE A 985 22.30 -12.63 7.93
C ILE A 985 23.28 -13.10 9.00
N SER A 986 22.96 -14.21 9.65
CA SER A 986 23.75 -14.85 10.71
C SER A 986 24.07 -16.31 10.38
N PRO A 987 25.26 -16.84 10.77
CA PRO A 987 25.55 -18.26 10.67
C PRO A 987 24.84 -19.10 11.76
N TYR A 988 24.22 -18.45 12.75
CA TYR A 988 23.54 -19.10 13.88
C TYR A 988 22.03 -19.30 13.65
N THR A 989 21.42 -18.56 12.71
CA THR A 989 19.96 -18.59 12.44
C THR A 989 19.61 -19.34 11.14
N LEU A 990 20.57 -19.50 10.23
CA LEU A 990 20.48 -20.34 9.05
C LEU A 990 21.48 -21.50 9.16
N SER A 991 21.05 -22.75 8.97
CA SER A 991 21.95 -23.92 8.98
C SER A 991 21.55 -25.00 7.97
N GLY A 992 22.51 -25.85 7.57
CA GLY A 992 22.24 -26.96 6.65
C GLY A 992 21.92 -26.51 5.23
N ALA A 993 21.35 -27.40 4.40
CA ALA A 993 21.17 -27.19 2.96
C ALA A 993 20.01 -26.23 2.57
N VAL A 994 19.59 -25.34 3.47
CA VAL A 994 18.50 -24.38 3.24
C VAL A 994 18.91 -23.26 2.28
N THR A 995 17.94 -22.65 1.60
CA THR A 995 18.14 -21.43 0.81
C THR A 995 17.11 -20.40 1.22
N ALA A 996 17.52 -19.42 2.01
CA ALA A 996 16.70 -18.24 2.27
C ALA A 996 16.73 -17.32 1.05
N LYS A 997 15.58 -16.73 0.73
CA LYS A 997 15.46 -15.80 -0.40
C LYS A 997 14.86 -14.50 0.09
N ILE A 998 15.50 -13.38 -0.25
CA ILE A 998 15.04 -12.02 0.02
C ILE A 998 14.70 -11.39 -1.34
N THR A 999 13.51 -10.80 -1.45
CA THR A 999 13.10 -10.00 -2.58
C THR A 999 12.40 -8.76 -2.03
N ASP A 1000 13.01 -7.60 -2.23
CA ASP A 1000 12.49 -6.32 -1.75
C ASP A 1000 12.77 -5.26 -2.81
N THR A 1001 11.84 -4.34 -3.02
CA THR A 1001 11.86 -3.37 -4.13
C THR A 1001 11.31 -2.00 -3.79
N GLU A 1002 10.85 -1.77 -2.56
CA GLU A 1002 10.34 -0.47 -2.11
C GLU A 1002 11.18 0.05 -0.93
N GLY A 1003 11.40 1.37 -0.84
CA GLY A 1003 12.22 1.98 0.21
C GLY A 1003 13.74 1.78 0.10
N THR A 1004 14.44 1.81 1.24
CA THR A 1004 15.92 1.92 1.34
C THR A 1004 16.52 0.80 2.19
N ASN A 1005 16.58 -0.40 1.63
CA ASN A 1005 16.75 -1.62 2.44
C ASN A 1005 18.22 -1.97 2.72
N VAL A 1006 18.44 -2.71 3.82
CA VAL A 1006 19.77 -3.00 4.37
C VAL A 1006 19.95 -4.51 4.54
N ILE A 1007 21.03 -5.06 4.00
CA ILE A 1007 21.52 -6.40 4.37
C ILE A 1007 22.61 -6.23 5.43
N GLN A 1008 22.32 -6.63 6.67
CA GLN A 1008 23.34 -6.77 7.72
C GLN A 1008 23.97 -8.16 7.66
N LEU A 1009 25.29 -8.24 7.70
CA LEU A 1009 26.04 -9.48 7.79
C LEU A 1009 26.76 -9.49 9.14
N VAL A 1010 26.36 -10.37 10.05
CA VAL A 1010 26.85 -10.37 11.43
C VAL A 1010 28.33 -10.78 11.51
N GLY A 1011 29.08 -10.16 12.42
CA GLY A 1011 30.48 -10.51 12.69
C GLY A 1011 30.70 -12.00 12.98
N GLY A 1012 31.72 -12.60 12.38
CA GLY A 1012 32.02 -14.03 12.44
C GLY A 1012 31.39 -14.87 11.32
N LEU A 1013 30.44 -14.31 10.55
CA LEU A 1013 29.89 -14.97 9.37
C LEU A 1013 31.00 -15.29 8.35
N THR A 1014 31.13 -16.57 7.99
CA THR A 1014 32.05 -17.01 6.92
C THR A 1014 31.26 -17.35 5.66
N ILE A 1015 31.51 -16.61 4.59
CA ILE A 1015 30.92 -16.79 3.26
C ILE A 1015 31.85 -17.69 2.46
N ALA A 1016 31.50 -18.97 2.33
CA ALA A 1016 32.29 -19.97 1.60
C ALA A 1016 32.43 -19.62 0.11
N SER A 1017 31.38 -19.09 -0.52
CA SER A 1017 31.42 -18.53 -1.87
C SER A 1017 30.32 -17.50 -2.10
N SER A 1018 30.53 -16.63 -3.09
CA SER A 1018 29.56 -15.59 -3.49
C SER A 1018 29.48 -15.49 -5.01
N SER A 1019 28.27 -15.29 -5.54
CA SER A 1019 27.97 -15.16 -6.97
C SER A 1019 27.16 -13.89 -7.21
N PHE A 1020 27.77 -12.91 -7.87
CA PHE A 1020 27.20 -11.60 -8.17
C PHE A 1020 26.64 -11.55 -9.60
N PHE A 1021 25.40 -11.09 -9.74
CA PHE A 1021 24.75 -10.77 -11.01
C PHE A 1021 24.48 -9.26 -11.08
N SER A 1022 24.01 -8.76 -12.23
CA SER A 1022 23.73 -7.33 -12.43
C SER A 1022 22.75 -6.72 -11.41
N ASN A 1023 21.73 -7.48 -10.96
CA ASN A 1023 20.79 -7.05 -9.93
C ASN A 1023 20.33 -8.21 -8.99
N ALA A 1024 21.23 -9.15 -8.71
CA ALA A 1024 21.00 -10.21 -7.72
C ALA A 1024 22.34 -10.73 -7.17
N VAL A 1025 22.37 -11.21 -5.92
CA VAL A 1025 23.54 -11.89 -5.35
C VAL A 1025 23.12 -13.16 -4.63
N GLN A 1026 23.90 -14.23 -4.79
CA GLN A 1026 23.81 -15.42 -3.96
C GLN A 1026 25.06 -15.53 -3.08
N LEU A 1027 24.87 -15.64 -1.77
CA LEU A 1027 25.90 -15.98 -0.79
C LEU A 1027 25.70 -17.45 -0.39
N THR A 1028 26.79 -18.21 -0.31
CA THR A 1028 26.82 -19.56 0.26
C THR A 1028 27.67 -19.53 1.52
N LEU A 1029 27.10 -19.92 2.64
CA LEU A 1029 27.71 -19.85 3.96
C LEU A 1029 28.51 -21.10 4.26
N SER A 1030 29.50 -21.01 5.15
CA SER A 1030 30.37 -22.14 5.55
C SER A 1030 29.61 -23.32 6.17
N ASN A 1031 28.42 -23.08 6.74
CA ASN A 1031 27.53 -24.08 7.31
C ASN A 1031 26.59 -24.75 6.28
N GLY A 1032 26.76 -24.47 4.99
CA GLY A 1032 26.01 -25.04 3.87
C GLY A 1032 24.78 -24.24 3.45
N ALA A 1033 24.31 -23.29 4.26
CA ALA A 1033 23.13 -22.50 3.96
C ALA A 1033 23.39 -21.49 2.84
N LYS A 1034 22.33 -21.06 2.15
CA LYS A 1034 22.39 -20.06 1.08
C LYS A 1034 21.46 -18.90 1.36
N VAL A 1035 21.87 -17.71 0.93
CA VAL A 1035 21.06 -16.50 0.91
C VAL A 1035 21.04 -15.97 -0.52
N GLN A 1036 19.86 -15.78 -1.10
CA GLN A 1036 19.66 -15.13 -2.39
C GLN A 1036 18.98 -13.78 -2.18
N VAL A 1037 19.61 -12.68 -2.60
CA VAL A 1037 19.00 -11.35 -2.62
C VAL A 1037 18.67 -11.01 -4.07
N LEU A 1038 17.39 -10.85 -4.39
CA LEU A 1038 16.91 -10.32 -5.67
C LEU A 1038 16.62 -8.83 -5.53
N GLY A 1039 16.91 -8.04 -6.56
CA GLY A 1039 16.90 -6.57 -6.45
C GLY A 1039 18.16 -6.01 -5.79
N ALA A 1040 19.24 -6.80 -5.75
CA ALA A 1040 20.46 -6.55 -4.96
C ALA A 1040 21.12 -5.17 -5.13
N SER A 1041 20.89 -4.48 -6.26
CA SER A 1041 21.39 -3.11 -6.48
C SER A 1041 20.60 -1.99 -5.77
N GLY A 1042 19.39 -2.28 -5.29
CA GLY A 1042 18.59 -1.37 -4.46
C GLY A 1042 18.94 -1.45 -2.96
N PHE A 1043 19.64 -2.50 -2.52
CA PHE A 1043 20.06 -2.68 -1.13
C PHE A 1043 21.40 -1.99 -0.84
N SER A 1044 21.55 -1.57 0.42
CA SER A 1044 22.85 -1.30 1.04
C SER A 1044 23.30 -2.48 1.90
N TYR A 1045 24.61 -2.61 2.14
CA TYR A 1045 25.22 -3.76 2.80
C TYR A 1045 26.10 -3.32 3.97
N GLN A 1046 25.89 -3.87 5.16
CA GLN A 1046 26.64 -3.56 6.38
C GLN A 1046 27.35 -4.81 6.89
N LEU A 1047 28.67 -4.74 7.04
CA LEU A 1047 29.51 -5.87 7.44
C LEU A 1047 29.96 -5.71 8.89
N GLY A 1048 29.64 -6.69 9.73
CA GLY A 1048 29.90 -6.70 11.17
C GLY A 1048 28.69 -6.31 12.03
N ALA A 1049 27.74 -5.57 11.45
CA ALA A 1049 26.57 -5.00 12.13
C ALA A 1049 25.53 -6.04 12.58
N ASN A 1050 24.77 -5.70 13.62
CA ASN A 1050 23.83 -6.57 14.32
C ASN A 1050 22.85 -5.71 15.14
N ALA A 1051 21.74 -5.29 14.52
CA ALA A 1051 20.82 -4.29 15.07
C ALA A 1051 20.26 -4.61 16.49
N PRO A 1052 19.91 -5.85 16.87
CA PRO A 1052 19.49 -6.18 18.23
C PRO A 1052 20.51 -5.77 19.32
N ALA A 1053 21.82 -5.92 19.06
CA ALA A 1053 22.88 -5.50 19.97
C ALA A 1053 23.21 -4.00 19.87
N GLY A 1054 22.71 -3.29 18.85
CA GLY A 1054 23.12 -1.92 18.54
C GLY A 1054 24.50 -1.82 17.87
N GLU A 1055 25.09 -2.94 17.45
CA GLU A 1055 26.34 -2.95 16.69
C GLU A 1055 26.06 -2.42 15.26
N THR A 1056 26.68 -1.30 14.88
CA THR A 1056 26.49 -0.64 13.57
C THR A 1056 27.75 -0.70 12.71
N ALA A 1057 27.58 -0.67 11.38
CA ALA A 1057 28.69 -0.59 10.42
C ALA A 1057 28.35 0.34 9.25
N ASN A 1058 29.38 0.77 8.51
CA ASN A 1058 29.22 1.61 7.32
C ASN A 1058 28.41 0.90 6.23
N SER A 1059 27.36 1.54 5.71
CA SER A 1059 26.60 1.05 4.57
C SER A 1059 27.41 1.14 3.27
N LEU A 1060 27.63 -0.01 2.62
CA LEU A 1060 28.21 -0.13 1.30
C LEU A 1060 27.10 -0.19 0.23
N SER A 1061 27.31 0.45 -0.92
CA SER A 1061 26.52 0.15 -2.12
C SER A 1061 26.82 -1.26 -2.64
N TYR A 1062 25.91 -1.83 -3.44
CA TYR A 1062 26.09 -3.16 -4.04
C TYR A 1062 27.43 -3.34 -4.78
N ALA A 1063 27.92 -2.29 -5.46
CA ALA A 1063 29.21 -2.31 -6.15
C ALA A 1063 30.40 -2.34 -5.16
N GLN A 1064 30.33 -1.60 -4.05
CA GLN A 1064 31.34 -1.63 -2.99
C GLN A 1064 31.31 -2.95 -2.22
N PHE A 1065 30.13 -3.54 -2.01
CA PHE A 1065 29.97 -4.86 -1.42
C PHE A 1065 30.63 -5.95 -2.28
N ALA A 1066 30.35 -5.96 -3.59
CA ALA A 1066 31.01 -6.86 -4.53
C ALA A 1066 32.54 -6.71 -4.50
N ALA A 1067 33.05 -5.46 -4.56
CA ALA A 1067 34.48 -5.18 -4.47
C ALA A 1067 35.11 -5.65 -3.14
N THR A 1068 34.38 -5.54 -2.02
CA THR A 1068 34.83 -5.99 -0.69
C THR A 1068 34.99 -7.52 -0.63
N LEU A 1069 34.15 -8.27 -1.34
CA LEU A 1069 34.30 -9.72 -1.51
C LEU A 1069 35.27 -10.08 -2.66
N GLY A 1070 35.93 -9.11 -3.29
CA GLY A 1070 36.88 -9.34 -4.40
C GLY A 1070 36.22 -9.65 -5.76
N ALA A 1071 34.96 -9.27 -5.94
CA ALA A 1071 34.21 -9.37 -7.19
C ALA A 1071 33.95 -8.00 -7.84
N SER A 1072 33.37 -8.01 -9.03
CA SER A 1072 32.76 -6.84 -9.67
C SER A 1072 31.32 -7.16 -10.07
N VAL A 1073 30.41 -6.19 -9.99
CA VAL A 1073 29.03 -6.36 -10.49
C VAL A 1073 29.06 -6.48 -12.02
N PRO A 1074 28.57 -7.58 -12.63
CA PRO A 1074 28.59 -7.73 -14.08
C PRO A 1074 27.52 -6.88 -14.75
N THR A 1075 27.82 -6.41 -15.96
CA THR A 1075 26.88 -5.69 -16.84
C THR A 1075 26.03 -6.63 -17.71
N GLY A 1076 26.29 -7.94 -17.66
CA GLY A 1076 25.56 -8.98 -18.39
C GLY A 1076 24.86 -9.98 -17.48
N SER A 1077 24.30 -11.04 -18.07
CA SER A 1077 23.57 -12.11 -17.36
C SER A 1077 24.46 -13.18 -16.71
N SER A 1078 25.75 -13.19 -16.99
CA SER A 1078 26.71 -14.14 -16.41
C SER A 1078 27.13 -13.70 -15.01
N ALA A 1079 27.16 -14.64 -14.06
CA ALA A 1079 27.61 -14.35 -12.70
C ALA A 1079 29.14 -14.14 -12.62
N VAL A 1080 29.57 -13.23 -11.75
CA VAL A 1080 30.97 -13.08 -11.32
C VAL A 1080 31.11 -13.67 -9.92
N SER A 1081 32.07 -14.57 -9.72
CA SER A 1081 32.35 -15.12 -8.40
C SER A 1081 33.25 -14.20 -7.57
N GLY A 1082 32.96 -14.05 -6.28
CA GLY A 1082 33.86 -13.43 -5.32
C GLY A 1082 34.86 -14.42 -4.73
N SER A 1083 35.68 -13.91 -3.80
CA SER A 1083 36.66 -14.67 -3.03
C SER A 1083 35.98 -15.78 -2.22
N ALA A 1084 36.61 -16.96 -2.21
CA ALA A 1084 36.16 -18.05 -1.37
C ALA A 1084 36.54 -17.83 0.11
N ASN A 1085 35.69 -18.31 1.02
CA ASN A 1085 35.87 -18.25 2.47
C ASN A 1085 36.13 -16.84 3.02
N PHE A 1086 35.40 -15.84 2.52
CA PHE A 1086 35.44 -14.47 3.06
C PHE A 1086 34.85 -14.46 4.48
N VAL A 1087 35.61 -13.96 5.47
CA VAL A 1087 35.18 -13.84 6.86
C VAL A 1087 34.75 -12.41 7.15
N VAL A 1088 33.49 -12.22 7.52
CA VAL A 1088 32.96 -10.95 8.01
C VAL A 1088 33.57 -10.67 9.38
N SER A 1089 34.41 -9.64 9.49
CA SER A 1089 34.96 -9.20 10.78
C SER A 1089 33.85 -8.61 11.65
N ARG A 1090 33.85 -8.87 12.96
CA ARG A 1090 32.95 -8.20 13.90
C ARG A 1090 33.37 -6.74 14.01
N SER A 1091 32.46 -5.81 13.74
CA SER A 1091 32.65 -4.40 14.04
C SER A 1091 32.60 -4.23 15.56
N GLY A 1092 33.75 -3.90 16.17
CA GLY A 1092 33.77 -3.49 17.57
C GLY A 1092 33.25 -2.05 17.77
N PRO A 1093 33.04 -1.64 19.03
CA PRO A 1093 33.01 -0.23 19.39
C PRO A 1093 34.38 0.46 19.19
#